data_AF-A0A9D1S7X0-F1
#
_entry.id   AF-A0A9D1S7X0-F1
#
_cell.length_a   1.000
_cell.length_b   1.000
_cell.length_c   1.000
_cell.angle_alpha   90.00
_cell.angle_beta   90.00
_cell.angle_gamma   90.00
#
_symmetry.space_group_name_H-M   'P 1'
#
loop_
_entity.id
_entity.type
_entity.pdbx_description
1 polymer ?
#
loop_
_entity_poly.entity_id
_entity_poly.type
_entity_poly.pdbx_seq_one_letter_code
_entity_poly.pdbx_strand_id
1 'polypeptide(L)'
;MKGNLLKKVISCVLGATMVTSMFVTGFSFASAEVGYINLDRTNFKITVPSAYGSNPSTYMLDGNKSTIWETDWSQGSTQLPAEILVDMGEVKENVSRVIYTPRQTDVNGKIKDYKVYAGETTDDMQLVSEGSWDWGSTNTEIAAKIDDAYADFDIPVNARYIKILVESATTKPPDPNQTITCAELNIAVKGEVEPPVPDEKIPQNEMSVEYVVSQYGGSPAKNMLDGNKSTWWESDWSSSATYFEPGDYFIIDLGKVREDLSQIIFTPRQDNQNGHIYEFEIYTSAVEGDLTDTDIDNEANGFTFAGKGEWGSGTDDCTATFASRDARYVAVKVFSVGGDGNTITCGEFNAKTEANVTVDVSALEGAIAVAQQAIADTTNEIAKEKIQAALDAVGDVNLYVQEGVQAAADALLETVETYATIGNVTTVKPGKVWVDNNGNAIQAHGGGILYDEKTKTYYWYGEHKGYENVPTGAETGNPGIGIGCYSSKDLLNWTYEGVALPVFNNPQLVDGTTTDDNVPMYVSEESDTYKNSPLPEFEGTASNHNGLMKSPYSSLSALNSDEYIDELNARYENDNLTFEEKQQMYREFNWNRVVERPKVIYNDKTGKYVMWWHQDGPRMGLYSVASAGIAISDSPTGPFKYLCTRRVTMTGVLTTGNGDGMLRDMTLFKDDDGTAYVVYSSEENATTIIHKLNDGYTGLSGDL
;
A
#
# COMPACT_ATOMS: atom_id res chain seq x y z
N MET A 1 -3.67 -28.07 43.49
CA MET A 1 -4.29 -29.38 43.17
C MET A 1 -4.32 -29.53 41.67
N LYS A 2 -3.70 -30.61 41.15
CA LYS A 2 -3.80 -31.27 39.82
C LYS A 2 -4.03 -30.35 38.58
N GLY A 3 -3.17 -30.23 37.57
CA GLY A 3 -2.24 -31.20 36.98
C GLY A 3 -2.77 -31.71 35.63
N ASN A 4 -2.11 -31.28 34.53
CA ASN A 4 -1.88 -32.01 33.26
C ASN A 4 -3.07 -32.52 32.40
N LEU A 5 -3.19 -32.11 31.13
CA LEU A 5 -2.52 -32.74 29.94
C LEU A 5 -3.19 -32.36 28.58
N LEU A 6 -2.48 -31.54 27.81
CA LEU A 6 -2.23 -31.52 26.34
C LEU A 6 -2.85 -32.62 25.41
N LYS A 7 -3.50 -32.22 24.27
CA LYS A 7 -3.05 -32.37 22.84
C LYS A 7 -4.19 -32.35 21.76
N LYS A 8 -4.04 -31.41 20.80
CA LYS A 8 -4.22 -31.43 19.30
C LYS A 8 -5.59 -31.85 18.70
N VAL A 9 -6.20 -31.24 17.65
CA VAL A 9 -5.72 -30.74 16.32
C VAL A 9 -6.75 -29.73 15.70
N ILE A 10 -6.24 -28.59 15.20
CA ILE A 10 -6.50 -27.79 13.97
C ILE A 10 -7.78 -28.06 13.12
N SER A 11 -8.60 -27.04 12.82
CA SER A 11 -8.68 -26.33 11.50
C SER A 11 -9.86 -25.32 11.37
N CYS A 12 -9.57 -24.18 10.72
CA CYS A 12 -10.40 -23.21 9.96
C CYS A 12 -11.79 -22.76 10.44
N VAL A 13 -11.95 -21.46 10.75
CA VAL A 13 -12.68 -20.44 9.93
C VAL A 13 -12.19 -19.05 10.38
N LEU A 14 -11.50 -18.34 9.50
CA LEU A 14 -11.23 -16.89 9.57
C LEU A 14 -12.37 -16.17 8.83
N GLY A 15 -12.76 -14.99 9.31
CA GLY A 15 -13.50 -14.01 8.51
C GLY A 15 -14.75 -13.44 9.17
N ALA A 16 -14.58 -12.53 10.14
CA ALA A 16 -15.52 -11.45 10.44
C ALA A 16 -14.85 -10.49 11.43
N THR A 17 -14.16 -9.48 10.92
CA THR A 17 -13.64 -8.39 11.75
C THR A 17 -14.45 -7.13 11.48
N MET A 18 -14.90 -6.52 12.58
CA MET A 18 -15.65 -5.27 12.69
C MET A 18 -15.16 -4.16 11.74
N VAL A 19 -16.12 -3.56 11.02
CA VAL A 19 -15.97 -2.20 10.47
C VAL A 19 -16.29 -1.21 11.59
N THR A 20 -15.28 -0.51 12.10
CA THR A 20 -15.47 0.67 12.94
C THR A 20 -15.84 1.86 12.07
N SER A 21 -17.02 2.41 12.32
CA SER A 21 -17.54 3.63 11.70
C SER A 21 -16.64 4.82 12.03
N MET A 22 -16.13 5.50 11.00
CA MET A 22 -15.68 6.88 11.10
C MET A 22 -16.61 7.69 10.20
N PHE A 23 -17.42 8.56 10.81
CA PHE A 23 -18.34 9.46 10.13
C PHE A 23 -17.53 10.44 9.26
N VAL A 24 -17.56 10.25 7.94
CA VAL A 24 -17.30 11.33 6.98
C VAL A 24 -18.66 11.83 6.53
N THR A 25 -18.99 13.06 6.90
CA THR A 25 -20.24 13.72 6.56
C THR A 25 -20.27 14.05 5.07
N GLY A 26 -21.09 13.31 4.33
CA GLY A 26 -21.99 13.76 3.26
C GLY A 26 -21.41 14.54 2.07
N PHE A 27 -21.20 13.84 0.95
CA PHE A 27 -21.41 14.40 -0.39
C PHE A 27 -22.13 13.37 -1.26
N SER A 28 -23.17 13.82 -1.96
CA SER A 28 -23.94 13.05 -2.94
C SER A 28 -23.55 13.56 -4.32
N PHE A 29 -22.90 12.73 -5.12
CA PHE A 29 -22.70 13.00 -6.55
C PHE A 29 -23.89 12.41 -7.32
N ALA A 30 -24.60 13.25 -8.06
CA ALA A 30 -25.45 12.79 -9.14
C ALA A 30 -24.55 12.55 -10.37
N SER A 31 -24.08 11.31 -10.53
CA SER A 31 -23.53 10.83 -11.80
C SER A 31 -24.68 10.23 -12.62
N ALA A 32 -24.72 10.53 -13.92
CA ALA A 32 -25.48 9.67 -14.84
C ALA A 32 -24.69 8.36 -14.96
N GLU A 33 -25.00 7.38 -14.10
CA GLU A 33 -24.29 6.10 -14.05
C GLU A 33 -24.43 5.32 -15.36
N VAL A 34 -23.28 5.01 -15.97
CA VAL A 34 -23.15 3.97 -17.00
C VAL A 34 -23.16 2.62 -16.28
N GLY A 35 -24.05 1.71 -16.69
CA GLY A 35 -24.07 0.32 -16.19
C GLY A 35 -25.41 -0.21 -15.68
N TYR A 36 -26.47 0.60 -15.61
CA TYR A 36 -27.83 0.14 -15.29
C TYR A 36 -28.82 0.50 -16.38
N ILE A 37 -29.64 -0.47 -16.79
CA ILE A 37 -30.68 -0.29 -17.80
C ILE A 37 -32.04 -0.33 -17.08
N ASN A 38 -32.77 0.79 -17.14
CA ASN A 38 -34.13 0.86 -16.61
C ASN A 38 -35.04 -0.12 -17.38
N LEU A 39 -35.76 -0.95 -16.64
CA LEU A 39 -36.77 -1.82 -17.22
C LEU A 39 -37.94 -1.01 -17.76
N ASP A 40 -38.49 -1.45 -18.90
CA ASP A 40 -39.73 -0.91 -19.43
C ASP A 40 -40.87 -1.13 -18.43
N ARG A 41 -41.49 -0.02 -18.01
CA ARG A 41 -42.51 0.05 -16.97
C ARG A 41 -43.92 -0.10 -17.50
N THR A 42 -44.10 -0.27 -18.82
CA THR A 42 -45.42 -0.31 -19.48
C THR A 42 -46.37 -1.35 -18.86
N ASN A 43 -45.83 -2.47 -18.36
CA ASN A 43 -46.61 -3.54 -17.74
C ASN A 43 -46.58 -3.55 -16.20
N PHE A 44 -45.92 -2.57 -15.56
CA PHE A 44 -45.77 -2.54 -14.12
C PHE A 44 -47.10 -2.20 -13.44
N LYS A 45 -47.38 -2.87 -12.33
CA LYS A 45 -48.51 -2.58 -11.45
C LYS A 45 -48.03 -2.37 -10.04
N ILE A 46 -48.46 -1.29 -9.40
CA ILE A 46 -48.10 -0.98 -8.03
C ILE A 46 -49.29 -1.17 -7.11
N THR A 47 -49.08 -1.92 -6.03
CA THR A 47 -49.97 -1.98 -4.87
C THR A 47 -49.32 -1.20 -3.73
N VAL A 48 -50.10 -0.30 -3.13
CA VAL A 48 -49.69 0.60 -2.05
C VAL A 48 -50.62 0.43 -0.85
N PRO A 49 -50.22 0.81 0.39
CA PRO A 49 -51.08 0.67 1.57
C PRO A 49 -52.35 1.54 1.49
N SER A 50 -52.21 2.74 0.93
CA SER A 50 -53.31 3.69 0.68
C SER A 50 -52.85 4.74 -0.35
N ALA A 51 -53.79 5.49 -0.92
CA ALA A 51 -53.48 6.59 -1.81
C ALA A 51 -54.47 7.73 -1.58
N TYR A 52 -53.97 8.94 -1.40
CA TYR A 52 -54.81 10.14 -1.35
C TYR A 52 -55.42 10.38 -2.73
N GLY A 53 -56.71 10.72 -2.80
CA GLY A 53 -57.47 10.71 -4.06
C GLY A 53 -56.92 11.59 -5.19
N SER A 54 -56.18 12.67 -4.88
CA SER A 54 -55.52 13.50 -5.89
C SER A 54 -54.09 13.05 -6.24
N ASN A 55 -53.53 12.12 -5.47
CA ASN A 55 -52.14 11.65 -5.55
C ASN A 55 -52.13 10.10 -5.66
N PRO A 56 -52.73 9.52 -6.72
CA PRO A 56 -52.86 8.07 -6.90
C PRO A 56 -51.52 7.37 -7.12
N SER A 57 -51.45 6.07 -6.84
CA SER A 57 -50.23 5.26 -7.04
C SER A 57 -49.75 5.20 -8.50
N THR A 58 -50.63 5.49 -9.47
CA THR A 58 -50.26 5.54 -10.89
C THR A 58 -49.22 6.63 -11.19
N TYR A 59 -49.10 7.66 -10.36
CA TYR A 59 -48.09 8.71 -10.55
C TYR A 59 -46.67 8.20 -10.35
N MET A 60 -46.46 7.12 -9.58
CA MET A 60 -45.11 6.53 -9.43
C MET A 60 -44.55 5.93 -10.73
N LEU A 61 -45.34 5.80 -11.79
CA LEU A 61 -44.97 5.18 -13.07
C LEU A 61 -45.20 6.11 -14.28
N ASP A 62 -45.60 7.37 -14.07
CA ASP A 62 -46.07 8.22 -15.17
C ASP A 62 -44.95 8.97 -15.92
N GLY A 63 -43.71 8.90 -15.42
CA GLY A 63 -42.54 9.53 -16.02
C GLY A 63 -42.43 11.03 -15.73
N ASN A 64 -43.28 11.57 -14.87
CA ASN A 64 -43.31 12.97 -14.50
C ASN A 64 -42.92 13.16 -13.04
N LYS A 65 -41.66 13.55 -12.79
CA LYS A 65 -41.17 13.84 -11.44
C LYS A 65 -42.01 14.92 -10.70
N SER A 66 -42.82 15.73 -11.39
CA SER A 66 -43.67 16.75 -10.76
C SER A 66 -44.98 16.21 -10.17
N THR A 67 -45.42 15.02 -10.54
CA THR A 67 -46.55 14.32 -9.91
C THR A 67 -46.03 13.42 -8.79
N ILE A 68 -46.85 13.16 -7.76
CA ILE A 68 -46.46 12.31 -6.63
C ILE A 68 -47.59 11.38 -6.24
N TRP A 69 -47.28 10.13 -5.96
CA TRP A 69 -48.12 9.34 -5.06
C TRP A 69 -47.92 9.81 -3.63
N GLU A 70 -49.00 9.77 -2.85
CA GLU A 70 -48.99 10.04 -1.42
C GLU A 70 -50.00 9.13 -0.71
N THR A 71 -49.60 8.55 0.42
CA THR A 71 -50.50 7.80 1.29
C THR A 71 -51.66 8.66 1.78
N ASP A 72 -52.85 8.08 1.94
CA ASP A 72 -54.06 8.81 2.33
C ASP A 72 -54.00 9.35 3.77
N TRP A 73 -53.51 10.57 3.91
CA TRP A 73 -53.43 11.30 5.18
C TRP A 73 -54.80 11.70 5.73
N SER A 74 -55.87 11.66 4.92
CA SER A 74 -57.23 11.99 5.39
C SER A 74 -57.78 10.95 6.38
N GLN A 75 -57.17 9.76 6.42
CA GLN A 75 -57.51 8.66 7.32
C GLN A 75 -56.57 8.56 8.54
N GLY A 76 -55.62 9.51 8.70
CA GLY A 76 -54.60 9.51 9.76
C GLY A 76 -53.20 9.15 9.25
N SER A 77 -52.24 9.04 10.18
CA SER A 77 -50.86 8.63 9.86
C SER A 77 -50.78 7.26 9.22
N THR A 78 -49.94 7.11 8.21
CA THR A 78 -49.54 5.81 7.66
C THR A 78 -48.88 4.97 8.75
N GLN A 79 -49.40 3.76 8.95
CA GLN A 79 -48.81 2.79 9.85
C GLN A 79 -47.54 2.22 9.22
N LEU A 80 -46.41 2.34 9.93
CA LEU A 80 -45.15 1.72 9.53
C LEU A 80 -44.89 0.41 10.31
N PRO A 81 -44.20 -0.58 9.70
CA PRO A 81 -43.69 -0.53 8.34
C PRO A 81 -44.80 -0.66 7.29
N ALA A 82 -44.63 0.00 6.15
CA ALA A 82 -45.60 0.03 5.06
C ALA A 82 -45.04 -0.63 3.80
N GLU A 83 -45.90 -1.32 3.04
CA GLU A 83 -45.48 -2.14 1.89
C GLU A 83 -45.85 -1.49 0.56
N ILE A 84 -44.86 -1.28 -0.30
CA ILE A 84 -45.05 -0.98 -1.72
C ILE A 84 -44.68 -2.24 -2.49
N LEU A 85 -45.62 -2.80 -3.24
CA LEU A 85 -45.42 -3.99 -4.06
C LEU A 85 -45.51 -3.63 -5.54
N VAL A 86 -44.45 -3.93 -6.29
CA VAL A 86 -44.37 -3.79 -7.74
C VAL A 86 -44.48 -5.18 -8.38
N ASP A 87 -45.51 -5.41 -9.20
CA ASP A 87 -45.60 -6.55 -10.13
C ASP A 87 -45.11 -6.07 -11.50
N MET A 88 -43.99 -6.61 -11.97
CA MET A 88 -43.40 -6.27 -13.27
C MET A 88 -44.11 -6.95 -14.46
N GLY A 89 -45.15 -7.76 -14.19
CA GLY A 89 -45.99 -8.43 -15.17
C GLY A 89 -45.46 -9.81 -15.61
N GLU A 90 -44.14 -9.96 -15.66
CA GLU A 90 -43.41 -11.19 -15.97
C GLU A 90 -42.11 -11.27 -15.16
N VAL A 91 -41.48 -12.45 -15.13
CA VAL A 91 -40.15 -12.60 -14.52
C VAL A 91 -39.13 -11.88 -15.39
N LYS A 92 -38.34 -11.00 -14.77
CA LYS A 92 -37.23 -10.28 -15.35
C LYS A 92 -35.94 -10.87 -14.80
N GLU A 93 -34.96 -11.07 -15.66
CA GLU A 93 -33.64 -11.58 -15.27
C GLU A 93 -32.73 -10.45 -14.80
N ASN A 94 -31.75 -10.78 -13.96
CA ASN A 94 -30.68 -9.85 -13.52
C ASN A 94 -31.19 -8.51 -12.96
N VAL A 95 -32.30 -8.54 -12.22
CA VAL A 95 -32.82 -7.35 -11.54
C VAL A 95 -31.86 -6.98 -10.43
N SER A 96 -31.38 -5.74 -10.44
CA SER A 96 -30.22 -5.35 -9.63
C SER A 96 -30.43 -4.08 -8.82
N ARG A 97 -31.46 -3.29 -9.10
CA ARG A 97 -31.61 -1.97 -8.47
C ARG A 97 -33.07 -1.50 -8.44
N VAL A 98 -33.46 -0.91 -7.31
CA VAL A 98 -34.63 -0.03 -7.19
C VAL A 98 -34.15 1.42 -7.26
N ILE A 99 -34.81 2.23 -8.07
CA ILE A 99 -34.57 3.66 -8.20
C ILE A 99 -35.81 4.39 -7.70
N TYR A 100 -35.65 5.12 -6.61
CA TYR A 100 -36.70 5.90 -5.96
C TYR A 100 -36.46 7.39 -6.19
N THR A 101 -37.36 8.03 -6.92
CA THR A 101 -37.38 9.49 -7.02
C THR A 101 -38.27 10.04 -5.90
N PRO A 102 -37.71 10.83 -4.96
CA PRO A 102 -38.51 11.46 -3.92
C PRO A 102 -39.41 12.54 -4.52
N ARG A 103 -40.39 12.99 -3.73
CA ARG A 103 -41.12 14.21 -4.10
C ARG A 103 -40.16 15.37 -4.35
N GLN A 104 -40.49 16.19 -5.34
CA GLN A 104 -39.67 17.31 -5.81
C GLN A 104 -39.90 18.59 -4.99
N THR A 105 -40.84 18.56 -4.05
CA THR A 105 -41.24 19.72 -3.26
C THR A 105 -41.45 19.35 -1.79
N ASP A 106 -40.96 20.19 -0.88
CA ASP A 106 -41.12 20.03 0.58
C ASP A 106 -40.50 18.72 1.14
N VAL A 107 -40.62 18.55 2.45
CA VAL A 107 -39.91 17.51 3.21
C VAL A 107 -40.77 16.31 3.56
N ASN A 108 -42.09 16.38 3.40
CA ASN A 108 -43.01 15.36 3.94
C ASN A 108 -42.98 14.06 3.13
N GLY A 109 -42.74 12.94 3.81
CA GLY A 109 -42.92 11.60 3.28
C GLY A 109 -41.86 11.12 2.32
N LYS A 110 -40.62 11.64 2.38
CA LYS A 110 -39.51 10.99 1.67
C LYS A 110 -39.13 9.72 2.44
N ILE A 111 -39.17 8.56 1.79
CA ILE A 111 -38.77 7.27 2.37
C ILE A 111 -37.35 7.40 2.91
N LYS A 112 -37.10 7.00 4.16
CA LYS A 112 -35.77 7.08 4.78
C LYS A 112 -35.19 5.69 4.98
N ASP A 113 -35.73 4.92 5.93
CA ASP A 113 -35.26 3.56 6.20
C ASP A 113 -36.11 2.56 5.41
N TYR A 114 -35.46 1.59 4.74
CA TYR A 114 -36.13 0.64 3.85
C TYR A 114 -35.50 -0.75 3.85
N LYS A 115 -36.31 -1.73 3.45
CA LYS A 115 -35.87 -3.06 3.02
C LYS A 115 -36.49 -3.40 1.67
N VAL A 116 -35.72 -3.97 0.76
CA VAL A 116 -36.17 -4.42 -0.56
C VAL A 116 -36.12 -5.94 -0.59
N TYR A 117 -37.25 -6.53 -0.96
CA TYR A 117 -37.37 -7.96 -1.22
C TYR A 117 -37.72 -8.20 -2.69
N ALA A 118 -37.22 -9.28 -3.26
CA ALA A 118 -37.44 -9.64 -4.66
C ALA A 118 -37.72 -11.14 -4.81
N GLY A 119 -38.60 -11.51 -5.73
CA GLY A 119 -38.97 -12.91 -5.98
C GLY A 119 -39.74 -13.11 -7.29
N GLU A 120 -39.77 -14.35 -7.78
CA GLU A 120 -40.60 -14.73 -8.94
C GLU A 120 -42.08 -14.82 -8.56
N THR A 121 -42.36 -15.13 -7.28
CA THR A 121 -43.68 -15.12 -6.67
C THR A 121 -43.71 -14.21 -5.44
N THR A 122 -44.86 -14.07 -4.79
CA THR A 122 -44.95 -13.29 -3.54
C THR A 122 -44.60 -14.13 -2.31
N ASP A 123 -44.55 -15.46 -2.45
CA ASP A 123 -44.24 -16.40 -1.36
C ASP A 123 -42.74 -16.72 -1.26
N ASP A 124 -41.95 -16.47 -2.31
CA ASP A 124 -40.51 -16.80 -2.40
C ASP A 124 -39.57 -15.59 -2.26
N MET A 125 -40.12 -14.42 -1.93
CA MET A 125 -39.34 -13.19 -1.88
C MET A 125 -38.20 -13.25 -0.86
N GLN A 126 -36.99 -12.92 -1.30
CA GLN A 126 -35.79 -12.82 -0.48
C GLN A 126 -35.37 -11.37 -0.29
N LEU A 127 -34.74 -11.06 0.85
CA LEU A 127 -34.14 -9.74 1.09
C LEU A 127 -32.96 -9.56 0.13
N VAL A 128 -32.98 -8.49 -0.65
CA VAL A 128 -31.92 -8.19 -1.64
C VAL A 128 -31.20 -6.87 -1.38
N SER A 129 -31.78 -5.97 -0.59
CA SER A 129 -31.18 -4.70 -0.21
C SER A 129 -31.83 -4.17 1.07
N GLU A 130 -31.08 -3.50 1.94
CA GLU A 130 -31.61 -2.73 3.06
C GLU A 130 -30.74 -1.51 3.34
N GLY A 131 -31.34 -0.43 3.83
CA GLY A 131 -30.56 0.77 4.12
C GLY A 131 -31.38 1.99 4.52
N SER A 132 -30.67 3.12 4.56
CA SER A 132 -31.21 4.43 4.90
C SER A 132 -30.76 5.46 3.87
N TRP A 133 -31.71 6.14 3.23
CA TRP A 133 -31.39 7.32 2.41
C TRP A 133 -31.24 8.57 3.28
N ASP A 134 -30.08 9.21 3.21
CA ASP A 134 -29.83 10.45 3.96
C ASP A 134 -30.47 11.64 3.24
N TRP A 135 -31.52 12.20 3.84
CA TRP A 135 -32.16 13.42 3.35
C TRP A 135 -31.59 14.70 3.98
N GLY A 136 -30.65 14.61 4.91
CA GLY A 136 -30.19 15.72 5.73
C GLY A 136 -30.96 15.86 7.05
N SER A 137 -30.52 16.81 7.87
CA SER A 137 -30.99 16.99 9.25
C SER A 137 -31.88 18.22 9.43
N THR A 138 -31.91 19.12 8.45
CA THR A 138 -32.79 20.31 8.47
C THR A 138 -33.86 20.24 7.39
N ASN A 139 -35.00 20.91 7.62
CA ASN A 139 -36.06 20.96 6.60
C ASN A 139 -35.59 21.57 5.27
N THR A 140 -34.64 22.50 5.31
CA THR A 140 -34.06 23.10 4.10
C THR A 140 -33.25 22.09 3.30
N GLU A 141 -32.44 21.27 3.97
CA GLU A 141 -31.66 20.20 3.33
C GLU A 141 -32.57 19.12 2.74
N ILE A 142 -33.55 18.64 3.52
CA ILE A 142 -34.48 17.59 3.08
C ILE A 142 -35.28 18.05 1.87
N ALA A 143 -35.72 19.31 1.84
CA ALA A 143 -36.46 19.85 0.71
C ALA A 143 -35.59 19.99 -0.54
N ALA A 144 -34.29 20.25 -0.40
CA ALA A 144 -33.36 20.45 -1.50
C ALA A 144 -32.91 19.13 -2.18
N LYS A 145 -32.88 18.00 -1.46
CA LYS A 145 -32.52 16.70 -2.02
C LYS A 145 -33.67 16.08 -2.81
N ILE A 146 -33.71 16.37 -4.11
CA ILE A 146 -34.77 15.95 -5.04
C ILE A 146 -34.34 14.87 -6.05
N ASP A 147 -33.05 14.55 -6.05
CA ASP A 147 -32.46 13.57 -6.94
C ASP A 147 -32.90 12.14 -6.61
N ASP A 148 -32.71 11.25 -7.58
CA ASP A 148 -33.04 9.84 -7.44
C ASP A 148 -32.15 9.20 -6.37
N ALA A 149 -32.73 8.34 -5.54
CA ALA A 149 -32.03 7.53 -4.57
C ALA A 149 -32.11 6.05 -4.95
N TYR A 150 -31.03 5.33 -4.71
CA TYR A 150 -30.83 3.98 -5.22
C TYR A 150 -30.79 2.97 -4.08
N ALA A 151 -31.41 1.81 -4.31
CA ALA A 151 -31.28 0.63 -3.48
C ALA A 151 -30.74 -0.50 -4.36
N ASP A 152 -29.43 -0.67 -4.31
CA ASP A 152 -28.70 -1.66 -5.08
C ASP A 152 -28.81 -3.03 -4.41
N PHE A 153 -28.94 -4.06 -5.23
CA PHE A 153 -29.06 -5.41 -4.73
C PHE A 153 -27.66 -5.97 -4.51
N ASP A 154 -27.45 -6.64 -3.36
CA ASP A 154 -26.17 -7.27 -3.05
C ASP A 154 -25.77 -8.29 -4.13
N ILE A 155 -26.77 -8.97 -4.71
CA ILE A 155 -26.65 -9.92 -5.80
C ILE A 155 -27.84 -9.71 -6.75
N PRO A 156 -27.63 -9.60 -8.08
CA PRO A 156 -28.73 -9.59 -9.06
C PRO A 156 -29.62 -10.83 -8.94
N VAL A 157 -30.93 -10.66 -9.09
CA VAL A 157 -31.89 -11.77 -8.98
C VAL A 157 -32.87 -11.79 -10.14
N ASN A 158 -33.33 -12.99 -10.49
CA ASN A 158 -34.52 -13.12 -11.31
C ASN A 158 -35.74 -12.80 -10.45
N ALA A 159 -36.57 -11.84 -10.89
CA ALA A 159 -37.73 -11.41 -10.13
C ALA A 159 -38.86 -10.98 -11.04
N ARG A 160 -40.09 -11.26 -10.61
CA ARG A 160 -41.30 -10.62 -11.13
C ARG A 160 -41.81 -9.55 -10.17
N TYR A 161 -41.63 -9.79 -8.88
CA TYR A 161 -42.16 -8.94 -7.83
C TYR A 161 -41.03 -8.29 -7.04
N ILE A 162 -41.16 -6.98 -6.79
CA ILE A 162 -40.33 -6.22 -5.87
C ILE A 162 -41.21 -5.68 -4.75
N LYS A 163 -40.84 -5.96 -3.50
CA LYS A 163 -41.51 -5.41 -2.32
C LYS A 163 -40.55 -4.48 -1.57
N ILE A 164 -40.93 -3.21 -1.46
CA ILE A 164 -40.23 -2.21 -0.65
C ILE A 164 -40.99 -2.08 0.67
N LEU A 165 -40.36 -2.48 1.76
CA LEU A 165 -40.84 -2.29 3.11
C LEU A 165 -40.26 -0.99 3.65
N VAL A 166 -41.11 0.03 3.78
CA VAL A 166 -40.74 1.35 4.31
C VAL A 166 -40.79 1.30 5.82
N GLU A 167 -39.66 1.47 6.49
CA GLU A 167 -39.54 1.43 7.95
C GLU A 167 -39.60 2.83 8.58
N SER A 168 -39.20 3.87 7.84
CA SER A 168 -39.37 5.27 8.24
C SER A 168 -39.48 6.22 7.04
N ALA A 169 -40.05 7.40 7.27
CA ALA A 169 -40.15 8.48 6.27
C ALA A 169 -40.01 9.85 6.96
N THR A 170 -39.53 10.85 6.23
CA THR A 170 -39.36 12.22 6.74
C THR A 170 -40.70 12.88 7.03
N THR A 171 -40.75 13.77 8.01
CA THR A 171 -41.96 14.52 8.40
C THR A 171 -41.59 15.96 8.77
N LYS A 172 -42.38 16.93 8.30
CA LYS A 172 -42.24 18.35 8.60
C LYS A 172 -42.90 18.67 9.94
N PRO A 173 -42.19 19.13 10.97
CA PRO A 173 -42.86 19.64 12.17
C PRO A 173 -43.65 20.92 11.84
N PRO A 174 -44.89 21.11 12.34
CA PRO A 174 -45.62 20.31 13.33
C PRO A 174 -46.66 19.35 12.72
N ASP A 175 -46.44 18.82 11.52
CA ASP A 175 -47.37 17.90 10.84
C ASP A 175 -47.53 16.59 11.65
N PRO A 176 -48.72 16.30 12.20
CA PRO A 176 -48.94 15.14 13.03
C PRO A 176 -49.07 13.83 12.24
N ASN A 177 -49.17 13.91 10.90
CA ASN A 177 -49.47 12.76 10.06
C ASN A 177 -48.23 12.27 9.32
N GLN A 178 -47.78 11.06 9.66
CA GLN A 178 -46.72 10.38 8.92
C GLN A 178 -47.25 9.95 7.55
N THR A 179 -46.68 10.49 6.46
CA THR A 179 -47.02 10.09 5.09
C THR A 179 -45.83 9.44 4.39
N ILE A 180 -46.09 8.73 3.31
CA ILE A 180 -45.07 8.27 2.36
C ILE A 180 -45.43 8.86 1.01
N THR A 181 -44.41 9.31 0.29
CA THR A 181 -44.53 9.89 -1.04
C THR A 181 -43.52 9.26 -1.97
N CYS A 182 -43.83 9.24 -3.26
CA CYS A 182 -42.90 8.84 -4.31
C CYS A 182 -43.29 9.58 -5.59
N ALA A 183 -42.34 10.24 -6.23
CA ALA A 183 -42.58 10.88 -7.51
C ALA A 183 -42.49 9.85 -8.63
N GLU A 184 -41.39 9.09 -8.69
CA GLU A 184 -41.18 8.02 -9.66
C GLU A 184 -40.53 6.81 -8.98
N LEU A 185 -40.90 5.63 -9.46
CA LEU A 185 -40.25 4.38 -9.10
C LEU A 185 -39.82 3.68 -10.39
N ASN A 186 -38.52 3.35 -10.48
CA ASN A 186 -37.97 2.54 -11.56
C ASN A 186 -37.28 1.31 -10.97
N ILE A 187 -37.22 0.26 -11.78
CA ILE A 187 -36.44 -0.94 -11.50
C ILE A 187 -35.43 -1.07 -12.64
N ALA A 188 -34.18 -1.35 -12.30
CA ALA A 188 -33.13 -1.51 -13.30
C ALA A 188 -32.46 -2.88 -13.17
N VAL A 189 -32.00 -3.37 -14.32
CA VAL A 189 -31.04 -4.47 -14.40
C VAL A 189 -29.66 -3.85 -14.52
N LYS A 190 -28.64 -4.50 -13.95
CA LYS A 190 -27.27 -4.16 -14.29
C LYS A 190 -27.07 -4.54 -15.75
N GLY A 191 -26.72 -3.59 -16.59
CA GLY A 191 -26.68 -3.79 -18.04
C GLY A 191 -25.68 -4.88 -18.40
N GLU A 192 -26.16 -6.00 -18.91
CA GLU A 192 -25.48 -6.67 -20.01
C GLU A 192 -25.96 -5.97 -21.29
N VAL A 193 -25.02 -5.42 -22.03
CA VAL A 193 -25.21 -5.02 -23.43
C VAL A 193 -25.81 -6.24 -24.17
N GLU A 194 -26.66 -6.05 -25.19
CA GLU A 194 -26.99 -7.15 -26.12
C GLU A 194 -25.72 -7.94 -26.42
N PRO A 195 -25.72 -9.29 -26.39
CA PRO A 195 -24.48 -10.04 -26.44
C PRO A 195 -23.74 -9.62 -27.72
N PRO A 196 -22.52 -9.06 -27.60
CA PRO A 196 -21.61 -9.10 -28.71
C PRO A 196 -21.43 -10.58 -29.07
N VAL A 197 -21.10 -10.83 -30.33
CA VAL A 197 -20.57 -12.11 -30.83
C VAL A 197 -19.80 -12.83 -29.70
N PRO A 198 -20.05 -14.13 -29.45
CA PRO A 198 -19.62 -14.82 -28.23
C PRO A 198 -18.23 -14.41 -27.77
N ASP A 199 -18.13 -14.17 -26.46
CA ASP A 199 -16.96 -13.92 -25.61
C ASP A 199 -15.81 -14.92 -25.85
N GLU A 200 -15.27 -14.93 -27.07
CA GLU A 200 -14.17 -15.77 -27.48
C GLU A 200 -12.93 -14.90 -27.62
N LYS A 201 -11.94 -15.22 -26.78
CA LYS A 201 -10.56 -14.81 -27.00
C LYS A 201 -10.23 -15.02 -28.47
N ILE A 202 -9.53 -14.06 -29.08
CA ILE A 202 -8.98 -14.25 -30.42
C ILE A 202 -8.15 -15.56 -30.36
N PRO A 203 -8.39 -16.53 -31.25
CA PRO A 203 -7.68 -17.79 -31.22
C PRO A 203 -6.17 -17.57 -31.36
N GLN A 204 -5.36 -18.08 -30.42
CA GLN A 204 -3.90 -17.88 -30.42
C GLN A 204 -3.22 -18.43 -31.68
N ASN A 205 -3.81 -19.45 -32.33
CA ASN A 205 -3.31 -19.99 -33.60
C ASN A 205 -3.50 -19.04 -34.79
N GLU A 206 -4.26 -17.95 -34.63
CA GLU A 206 -4.36 -16.84 -35.57
C GLU A 206 -3.39 -15.69 -35.22
N MET A 207 -2.67 -15.77 -34.11
CA MET A 207 -1.70 -14.78 -33.66
C MET A 207 -0.26 -15.22 -33.94
N SER A 208 0.66 -14.25 -33.93
CA SER A 208 2.10 -14.50 -33.87
C SER A 208 2.82 -13.45 -33.02
N VAL A 209 3.96 -13.83 -32.45
CA VAL A 209 4.85 -12.85 -31.80
C VAL A 209 5.67 -12.16 -32.89
N GLU A 210 5.42 -10.87 -33.08
CA GLU A 210 6.07 -10.04 -34.11
C GLU A 210 7.44 -9.55 -33.63
N TYR A 211 7.51 -9.15 -32.36
CA TYR A 211 8.73 -8.62 -31.77
C TYR A 211 8.83 -8.95 -30.29
N VAL A 212 10.06 -9.21 -29.84
CA VAL A 212 10.45 -9.21 -28.43
C VAL A 212 11.81 -8.51 -28.35
N VAL A 213 12.04 -7.75 -27.26
CA VAL A 213 13.33 -7.05 -27.05
C VAL A 213 14.54 -7.98 -27.15
N SER A 214 14.43 -9.17 -26.57
CA SER A 214 15.44 -10.24 -26.62
C SER A 214 14.78 -11.56 -26.19
N GLN A 215 15.49 -12.69 -26.31
CA GLN A 215 14.97 -13.97 -25.80
C GLN A 215 16.08 -14.86 -25.27
N TYR A 216 15.85 -15.44 -24.10
CA TYR A 216 16.67 -16.50 -23.57
C TYR A 216 16.39 -17.82 -24.31
N GLY A 217 17.44 -18.52 -24.76
CA GLY A 217 17.29 -19.71 -25.61
C GLY A 217 16.48 -20.87 -24.98
N GLY A 218 16.36 -20.91 -23.65
CA GLY A 218 15.55 -21.90 -22.93
C GLY A 218 14.05 -21.59 -22.88
N SER A 219 13.66 -20.32 -23.10
CA SER A 219 12.30 -19.79 -22.90
C SER A 219 11.93 -18.89 -24.09
N PRO A 220 11.72 -19.46 -25.29
CA PRO A 220 11.54 -18.70 -26.52
C PRO A 220 10.18 -17.99 -26.61
N ALA A 221 10.11 -16.92 -27.43
CA ALA A 221 8.93 -16.08 -27.62
C ALA A 221 7.64 -16.83 -27.97
N LYS A 222 7.73 -17.93 -28.73
CA LYS A 222 6.57 -18.75 -29.13
C LYS A 222 5.75 -19.30 -27.95
N ASN A 223 6.37 -19.42 -26.77
CA ASN A 223 5.71 -19.93 -25.59
C ASN A 223 4.58 -19.02 -25.12
N MET A 224 4.60 -17.74 -25.49
CA MET A 224 3.52 -16.78 -25.17
C MET A 224 2.17 -17.14 -25.81
N LEU A 225 2.16 -18.02 -26.82
CA LEU A 225 0.99 -18.34 -27.64
C LEU A 225 0.81 -19.86 -27.81
N ASP A 226 1.32 -20.66 -26.87
CA ASP A 226 1.27 -22.13 -26.96
C ASP A 226 0.13 -22.77 -26.15
N GLY A 227 -0.63 -21.99 -25.39
CA GLY A 227 -1.78 -22.43 -24.62
C GLY A 227 -1.42 -23.24 -23.38
N ASN A 228 -0.15 -23.24 -22.98
CA ASN A 228 0.38 -23.89 -21.80
C ASN A 228 0.98 -22.87 -20.82
N LYS A 229 0.20 -22.51 -19.80
CA LYS A 229 0.63 -21.62 -18.70
C LYS A 229 1.89 -22.07 -17.94
N SER A 230 2.34 -23.32 -18.12
CA SER A 230 3.59 -23.82 -17.49
C SER A 230 4.85 -23.49 -18.30
N THR A 231 4.70 -22.97 -19.52
CA THR A 231 5.79 -22.44 -20.36
C THR A 231 5.71 -20.92 -20.38
N TRP A 232 6.83 -20.25 -20.66
CA TRP A 232 6.90 -18.79 -20.77
C TRP A 232 7.98 -18.38 -21.76
N TRP A 233 7.82 -17.19 -22.33
CA TRP A 233 8.93 -16.42 -22.88
C TRP A 233 9.67 -15.68 -21.78
N GLU A 234 10.98 -15.55 -21.93
CA GLU A 234 11.85 -14.77 -21.04
C GLU A 234 12.84 -13.97 -21.88
N SER A 235 12.98 -12.68 -21.60
CA SER A 235 14.03 -11.85 -22.20
C SER A 235 15.42 -12.35 -21.77
N ASP A 236 16.44 -12.05 -22.58
CA ASP A 236 17.79 -12.56 -22.34
C ASP A 236 18.46 -11.88 -21.15
N TRP A 237 18.73 -12.62 -20.08
CA TRP A 237 19.50 -12.17 -18.91
C TRP A 237 20.91 -12.75 -18.85
N SER A 238 21.37 -13.44 -19.91
CA SER A 238 22.68 -14.10 -19.90
C SER A 238 23.86 -13.13 -19.84
N SER A 239 23.62 -11.84 -20.09
CA SER A 239 24.57 -10.74 -19.97
C SER A 239 23.91 -9.50 -19.39
N SER A 240 24.63 -8.73 -18.59
CA SER A 240 24.15 -7.43 -18.08
C SER A 240 23.86 -6.41 -19.18
N ALA A 241 24.38 -6.62 -20.40
CA ALA A 241 24.10 -5.77 -21.55
C ALA A 241 22.72 -6.01 -22.19
N THR A 242 21.99 -7.03 -21.75
CA THR A 242 20.66 -7.40 -22.27
C THR A 242 19.59 -7.39 -21.18
N TYR A 243 19.94 -6.91 -19.99
CA TYR A 243 18.97 -6.77 -18.89
C TYR A 243 17.83 -5.85 -19.31
N PHE A 244 16.67 -6.14 -18.75
CA PHE A 244 15.48 -5.30 -18.88
C PHE A 244 15.82 -3.83 -18.57
N GLU A 245 15.41 -2.94 -19.48
CA GLU A 245 15.40 -1.51 -19.27
C GLU A 245 13.96 -0.98 -19.29
N PRO A 246 13.56 -0.09 -18.37
CA PRO A 246 12.25 0.55 -18.42
C PRO A 246 11.98 1.20 -19.78
N GLY A 247 10.91 0.77 -20.44
CA GLY A 247 10.56 1.14 -21.80
C GLY A 247 10.74 0.02 -22.83
N ASP A 248 11.32 -1.11 -22.45
CA ASP A 248 11.35 -2.33 -23.27
C ASP A 248 9.94 -2.84 -23.57
N TYR A 249 9.75 -3.49 -24.72
CA TYR A 249 8.44 -3.94 -25.17
C TYR A 249 8.47 -5.24 -25.98
N PHE A 250 7.29 -5.81 -26.18
CA PHE A 250 7.04 -6.87 -27.15
C PHE A 250 5.79 -6.54 -27.99
N ILE A 251 5.68 -7.11 -29.19
CA ILE A 251 4.59 -6.90 -30.13
C ILE A 251 3.96 -8.23 -30.51
N ILE A 252 2.63 -8.30 -30.44
CA ILE A 252 1.81 -9.42 -30.91
C ILE A 252 1.06 -8.98 -32.17
N ASP A 253 1.20 -9.75 -33.26
CA ASP A 253 0.34 -9.66 -34.43
C ASP A 253 -0.90 -10.54 -34.20
N LEU A 254 -2.09 -9.94 -34.30
CA LEU A 254 -3.38 -10.62 -34.18
C LEU A 254 -3.80 -11.34 -35.49
N GLY A 255 -2.92 -11.34 -36.50
CA GLY A 255 -3.02 -12.03 -37.79
C GLY A 255 -3.80 -11.29 -38.87
N LYS A 256 -4.65 -10.35 -38.44
CA LYS A 256 -5.43 -9.43 -39.28
C LYS A 256 -5.94 -8.28 -38.40
N VAL A 257 -6.41 -7.21 -39.03
CA VAL A 257 -7.16 -6.17 -38.31
C VAL A 257 -8.40 -6.81 -37.67
N ARG A 258 -8.52 -6.65 -36.36
CA ARG A 258 -9.67 -7.04 -35.53
C ARG A 258 -10.45 -5.77 -35.22
N GLU A 259 -11.74 -5.80 -35.50
CA GLU A 259 -12.65 -4.75 -35.08
C GLU A 259 -12.87 -4.87 -33.56
N ASP A 260 -13.06 -3.73 -32.90
CA ASP A 260 -13.45 -3.67 -31.49
C ASP A 260 -12.51 -4.38 -30.49
N LEU A 261 -11.19 -4.41 -30.74
CA LEU A 261 -10.23 -4.85 -29.72
C LEU A 261 -10.37 -4.00 -28.46
N SER A 262 -10.60 -4.64 -27.32
CA SER A 262 -10.94 -3.95 -26.07
C SER A 262 -10.18 -4.45 -24.84
N GLN A 263 -9.55 -5.63 -24.91
CA GLN A 263 -8.84 -6.21 -23.76
C GLN A 263 -7.67 -7.08 -24.18
N ILE A 264 -6.58 -6.98 -23.42
CA ILE A 264 -5.53 -8.01 -23.39
C ILE A 264 -5.57 -8.79 -22.08
N ILE A 265 -5.12 -10.03 -22.15
CA ILE A 265 -5.01 -10.94 -21.01
C ILE A 265 -3.60 -11.50 -21.02
N PHE A 266 -2.89 -11.26 -19.93
CA PHE A 266 -1.51 -11.63 -19.73
C PHE A 266 -1.43 -12.62 -18.58
N THR A 267 -0.76 -13.75 -18.80
CA THR A 267 -0.48 -14.73 -17.73
C THR A 267 0.99 -14.64 -17.35
N PRO A 268 1.33 -14.27 -16.11
CA PRO A 268 2.71 -14.34 -15.63
C PRO A 268 3.26 -15.78 -15.67
N ARG A 269 4.59 -15.95 -15.63
CA ARG A 269 5.17 -17.29 -15.40
C ARG A 269 4.67 -17.86 -14.06
N GLN A 270 4.60 -19.18 -13.93
CA GLN A 270 3.91 -19.81 -12.78
C GLN A 270 4.85 -20.32 -11.68
N ASP A 271 6.16 -20.34 -11.93
CA ASP A 271 7.16 -20.98 -11.07
C ASP A 271 7.90 -20.01 -10.15
N ASN A 272 8.10 -18.76 -10.56
CA ASN A 272 8.74 -17.72 -9.75
C ASN A 272 8.30 -16.31 -10.18
N GLN A 273 8.70 -15.28 -9.43
CA GLN A 273 8.32 -13.89 -9.66
C GLN A 273 9.22 -13.10 -10.64
N ASN A 274 10.31 -13.68 -11.15
CA ASN A 274 11.26 -12.98 -12.01
C ASN A 274 10.61 -12.62 -13.34
N GLY A 275 10.65 -11.32 -13.65
CA GLY A 275 10.11 -10.78 -14.89
C GLY A 275 8.59 -10.77 -14.97
N HIS A 276 7.89 -10.90 -13.83
CA HIS A 276 6.48 -10.50 -13.76
C HIS A 276 6.36 -9.03 -14.13
N ILE A 277 5.49 -8.66 -15.06
CA ILE A 277 5.27 -7.27 -15.46
C ILE A 277 4.42 -6.59 -14.39
N TYR A 278 4.87 -5.44 -13.87
CA TYR A 278 4.10 -4.62 -12.95
C TYR A 278 3.54 -3.40 -13.67
N GLU A 279 4.36 -2.40 -13.99
CA GLU A 279 3.91 -1.21 -14.72
C GLU A 279 4.05 -1.40 -16.24
N PHE A 280 3.00 -1.01 -16.97
CA PHE A 280 2.97 -1.13 -18.42
C PHE A 280 2.15 -0.02 -19.11
N GLU A 281 2.42 0.12 -20.41
CA GLU A 281 1.61 0.85 -21.37
C GLU A 281 1.24 -0.05 -22.55
N ILE A 282 0.04 0.13 -23.10
CA ILE A 282 -0.46 -0.60 -24.26
C ILE A 282 -0.53 0.36 -25.44
N TYR A 283 -0.02 -0.10 -26.58
CA TYR A 283 -0.16 0.57 -27.85
C TYR A 283 -0.78 -0.38 -28.88
N THR A 284 -1.62 0.16 -29.77
CA THR A 284 -2.30 -0.60 -30.81
C THR A 284 -2.10 0.02 -32.18
N SER A 285 -1.96 -0.80 -33.21
CA SER A 285 -1.92 -0.34 -34.61
C SER A 285 -2.88 -1.14 -35.48
N ALA A 286 -3.63 -0.44 -36.34
CA ALA A 286 -4.52 -1.02 -37.34
C ALA A 286 -3.90 -1.07 -38.75
N VAL A 287 -2.59 -0.83 -38.88
CA VAL A 287 -1.92 -0.84 -40.18
C VAL A 287 -2.10 -2.21 -40.86
N GLU A 288 -2.56 -2.18 -42.11
CA GLU A 288 -2.68 -3.36 -42.96
C GLU A 288 -1.33 -3.70 -43.60
N GLY A 289 -0.98 -5.00 -43.66
CA GLY A 289 0.34 -5.46 -44.09
C GLY A 289 1.33 -5.57 -42.93
N ASP A 290 2.52 -6.09 -43.22
CA ASP A 290 3.56 -6.33 -42.21
C ASP A 290 4.24 -5.01 -41.81
N LEU A 291 4.73 -4.93 -40.56
CA LEU A 291 5.41 -3.74 -40.06
C LEU A 291 6.69 -3.47 -40.88
N THR A 292 6.97 -2.19 -41.14
CA THR A 292 8.14 -1.79 -41.96
C THR A 292 9.46 -1.89 -41.18
N ASP A 293 9.38 -1.66 -39.87
CA ASP A 293 10.32 -2.02 -38.82
C ASP A 293 9.50 -2.25 -37.53
N THR A 294 10.11 -2.79 -36.47
CA THR A 294 9.39 -3.10 -35.22
C THR A 294 9.42 -1.94 -34.21
N ASP A 295 9.81 -0.74 -34.64
CA ASP A 295 9.85 0.43 -33.76
C ASP A 295 8.43 0.98 -33.55
N ILE A 296 7.95 0.96 -32.31
CA ILE A 296 6.61 1.45 -31.97
C ILE A 296 6.48 2.97 -32.10
N ASP A 297 7.60 3.71 -32.08
CA ASP A 297 7.62 5.16 -32.23
C ASP A 297 7.71 5.61 -33.70
N ASN A 298 7.91 4.67 -34.63
CA ASN A 298 7.87 4.97 -36.05
C ASN A 298 6.43 5.26 -36.50
N GLU A 299 6.16 6.52 -36.88
CA GLU A 299 4.85 6.99 -37.35
C GLU A 299 4.24 6.13 -38.48
N ALA A 300 5.08 5.51 -39.33
CA ALA A 300 4.61 4.65 -40.42
C ALA A 300 3.95 3.35 -39.92
N ASN A 301 4.31 2.88 -38.72
CA ASN A 301 3.74 1.69 -38.10
C ASN A 301 2.41 1.99 -37.40
N GLY A 302 2.03 3.27 -37.23
CA GLY A 302 0.68 3.67 -36.81
C GLY A 302 0.26 3.24 -35.40
N PHE A 303 1.20 2.97 -34.50
CA PHE A 303 0.88 2.66 -33.11
C PHE A 303 0.30 3.89 -32.41
N THR A 304 -0.77 3.66 -31.66
CA THR A 304 -1.45 4.67 -30.86
C THR A 304 -1.64 4.15 -29.44
N PHE A 305 -1.49 5.04 -28.46
CA PHE A 305 -1.65 4.70 -27.06
C PHE A 305 -3.07 4.22 -26.75
N ALA A 306 -3.18 3.12 -26.01
CA ALA A 306 -4.45 2.49 -25.64
C ALA A 306 -4.77 2.55 -24.15
N GLY A 307 -3.75 2.51 -23.30
CA GLY A 307 -3.91 2.70 -21.86
C GLY A 307 -2.65 2.31 -21.10
N LYS A 308 -2.52 2.79 -19.87
CA LYS A 308 -1.50 2.40 -18.89
C LYS A 308 -2.12 1.71 -17.69
N GLY A 309 -1.35 0.89 -17.01
CA GLY A 309 -1.82 0.21 -15.81
C GLY A 309 -0.70 -0.48 -15.04
N GLU A 310 -1.13 -1.13 -13.96
CA GLU A 310 -0.28 -1.93 -13.10
C GLU A 310 -0.89 -3.33 -12.89
N TRP A 311 -0.05 -4.35 -12.86
CA TRP A 311 -0.42 -5.72 -12.48
C TRP A 311 0.24 -6.12 -11.17
N GLY A 312 -0.40 -7.05 -10.47
CA GLY A 312 0.10 -7.55 -9.17
C GLY A 312 1.23 -8.57 -9.29
N SER A 313 1.82 -8.93 -8.15
CA SER A 313 2.89 -9.94 -8.05
C SER A 313 2.43 -11.40 -8.10
N GLY A 314 1.13 -11.63 -8.25
CA GLY A 314 0.53 -12.95 -8.37
C GLY A 314 0.88 -13.66 -9.67
N THR A 315 0.37 -14.89 -9.80
CA THR A 315 0.49 -15.73 -11.01
C THR A 315 -0.83 -15.86 -11.78
N ASP A 316 -1.89 -15.21 -11.28
CA ASP A 316 -3.21 -15.25 -11.92
C ASP A 316 -3.20 -14.46 -13.23
N ASP A 317 -4.17 -14.76 -14.10
CA ASP A 317 -4.35 -14.01 -15.33
C ASP A 317 -4.61 -12.53 -14.99
N CYS A 318 -3.80 -11.68 -15.57
CA CYS A 318 -3.89 -10.23 -15.46
C CYS A 318 -4.58 -9.69 -16.71
N THR A 319 -5.49 -8.73 -16.53
CA THR A 319 -6.22 -8.12 -17.65
C THR A 319 -5.90 -6.65 -17.77
N ALA A 320 -6.01 -6.13 -18.98
CA ALA A 320 -5.96 -4.71 -19.22
C ALA A 320 -7.01 -4.36 -20.29
N THR A 321 -8.04 -3.68 -19.84
CA THR A 321 -9.25 -3.35 -20.59
C THR A 321 -9.23 -1.86 -20.97
N PHE A 322 -9.39 -1.55 -22.25
CA PHE A 322 -9.32 -0.21 -22.80
C PHE A 322 -10.48 0.05 -23.78
N ALA A 323 -10.67 1.30 -24.16
CA ALA A 323 -11.75 1.67 -25.07
C ALA A 323 -11.63 0.93 -26.43
N SER A 324 -12.74 0.33 -26.88
CA SER A 324 -12.79 -0.49 -28.11
C SER A 324 -12.21 0.25 -29.30
N ARG A 325 -11.38 -0.45 -30.07
CA ARG A 325 -10.70 0.11 -31.24
C ARG A 325 -10.30 -0.98 -32.23
N ASP A 326 -10.15 -0.61 -33.49
CA ASP A 326 -9.61 -1.51 -34.49
C ASP A 326 -8.11 -1.68 -34.30
N ALA A 327 -7.61 -2.92 -34.36
CA ALA A 327 -6.19 -3.20 -34.22
C ALA A 327 -5.79 -4.53 -34.88
N ARG A 328 -4.62 -4.56 -35.50
CA ARG A 328 -3.90 -5.78 -35.89
C ARG A 328 -2.74 -6.06 -34.94
N TYR A 329 -2.01 -5.03 -34.53
CA TYR A 329 -0.85 -5.19 -33.66
C TYR A 329 -1.12 -4.63 -32.28
N VAL A 330 -0.62 -5.34 -31.26
CA VAL A 330 -0.60 -4.87 -29.87
C VAL A 330 0.83 -4.88 -29.37
N ALA A 331 1.31 -3.72 -28.91
CA ALA A 331 2.57 -3.61 -28.20
C ALA A 331 2.32 -3.41 -26.70
N VAL A 332 3.06 -4.15 -25.88
CA VAL A 332 3.07 -3.97 -24.42
C VAL A 332 4.44 -3.45 -24.03
N LYS A 333 4.49 -2.20 -23.60
CA LYS A 333 5.70 -1.51 -23.13
C LYS A 333 5.77 -1.58 -21.62
N VAL A 334 6.91 -1.99 -21.07
CA VAL A 334 7.08 -2.39 -19.68
C VAL A 334 8.00 -1.42 -18.95
N PHE A 335 7.63 -1.00 -17.75
CA PHE A 335 8.39 -0.02 -16.96
C PHE A 335 8.94 -0.60 -15.66
N SER A 336 8.30 -1.62 -15.10
CA SER A 336 8.80 -2.31 -13.91
C SER A 336 8.48 -3.80 -13.93
N VAL A 337 9.37 -4.58 -13.33
CA VAL A 337 9.29 -6.05 -13.31
C VAL A 337 9.62 -6.64 -11.94
N GLY A 338 9.08 -7.83 -11.67
CA GLY A 338 9.30 -8.59 -10.45
C GLY A 338 10.62 -9.35 -10.39
N GLY A 339 10.96 -9.82 -9.18
CA GLY A 339 12.14 -10.65 -8.94
C GLY A 339 13.43 -9.88 -8.78
N ASP A 340 14.45 -10.28 -9.54
CA ASP A 340 15.77 -9.64 -9.55
C ASP A 340 15.85 -8.39 -10.43
N GLY A 341 14.77 -8.05 -11.14
CA GLY A 341 14.68 -6.84 -11.97
C GLY A 341 15.29 -6.95 -13.36
N ASN A 342 15.82 -8.12 -13.76
CA ASN A 342 16.66 -8.22 -14.95
C ASN A 342 15.92 -8.70 -16.22
N THR A 343 14.68 -9.16 -16.11
CA THR A 343 13.97 -9.86 -17.20
C THR A 343 12.53 -9.39 -17.37
N ILE A 344 11.98 -9.58 -18.57
CA ILE A 344 10.53 -9.60 -18.83
C ILE A 344 10.15 -11.05 -19.12
N THR A 345 9.01 -11.49 -18.59
CA THR A 345 8.45 -12.80 -18.91
C THR A 345 7.00 -12.71 -19.33
N CYS A 346 6.54 -13.71 -20.08
CA CYS A 346 5.14 -13.87 -20.43
C CYS A 346 4.83 -15.35 -20.58
N GLY A 347 3.97 -15.88 -19.70
CA GLY A 347 3.48 -17.26 -19.77
C GLY A 347 2.54 -17.44 -20.94
N GLU A 348 1.48 -16.63 -20.99
CA GLU A 348 0.50 -16.63 -22.08
C GLU A 348 0.06 -15.21 -22.39
N PHE A 349 -0.22 -14.96 -23.67
CA PHE A 349 -0.86 -13.76 -24.16
C PHE A 349 -2.16 -14.12 -24.86
N ASN A 350 -3.23 -13.40 -24.54
CA ASN A 350 -4.51 -13.48 -25.22
C ASN A 350 -5.09 -12.07 -25.39
N ALA A 351 -6.06 -11.94 -26.29
CA ALA A 351 -6.77 -10.68 -26.52
C ALA A 351 -8.25 -10.95 -26.83
N LYS A 352 -9.10 -9.96 -26.56
CA LYS A 352 -10.55 -10.02 -26.80
C LYS A 352 -11.05 -8.81 -27.59
N THR A 353 -12.11 -9.04 -28.35
CA THR A 353 -12.86 -8.01 -29.06
C THR A 353 -14.25 -7.89 -28.46
N GLU A 354 -14.63 -6.67 -28.07
CA GLU A 354 -15.97 -6.35 -27.57
C GLU A 354 -16.31 -4.94 -27.99
N ALA A 355 -17.49 -4.76 -28.58
CA ALA A 355 -17.91 -3.47 -29.11
C ALA A 355 -18.34 -2.51 -28.01
N ASN A 356 -18.09 -1.21 -28.21
CA ASN A 356 -18.53 -0.12 -27.33
C ASN A 356 -18.02 -0.18 -25.89
N VAL A 357 -16.90 -0.87 -25.63
CA VAL A 357 -16.22 -0.81 -24.34
C VAL A 357 -15.66 0.60 -24.14
N THR A 358 -15.89 1.13 -22.95
CA THR A 358 -15.35 2.40 -22.46
C THR A 358 -14.68 2.18 -21.11
N VAL A 359 -13.70 3.00 -20.76
CA VAL A 359 -13.10 2.98 -19.41
C VAL A 359 -13.91 3.88 -18.48
N ASP A 360 -14.43 3.33 -17.39
CA ASP A 360 -15.06 4.10 -16.32
C ASP A 360 -13.99 4.62 -15.36
N VAL A 361 -13.80 5.94 -15.35
CA VAL A 361 -12.81 6.66 -14.54
C VAL A 361 -13.38 7.23 -13.24
N SER A 362 -14.67 7.01 -12.95
CA SER A 362 -15.38 7.67 -11.85
C SER A 362 -14.77 7.43 -10.47
N ALA A 363 -14.21 6.23 -10.23
CA ALA A 363 -13.52 5.91 -8.99
C ALA A 363 -12.27 6.81 -8.78
N LEU A 364 -11.49 7.02 -9.84
CA LEU A 364 -10.28 7.86 -9.79
C LEU A 364 -10.63 9.35 -9.69
N GLU A 365 -11.67 9.81 -10.40
CA GLU A 365 -12.20 11.17 -10.23
C GLU A 365 -12.67 11.44 -8.80
N GLY A 366 -13.34 10.45 -8.19
CA GLY A 366 -13.72 10.49 -6.78
C GLY A 366 -12.51 10.59 -5.84
N ALA A 367 -11.48 9.78 -6.06
CA ALA A 367 -10.23 9.82 -5.29
C ALA A 367 -9.50 11.16 -5.43
N ILE A 368 -9.47 11.74 -6.65
CA ILE A 368 -8.92 13.08 -6.91
C ILE A 368 -9.66 14.13 -6.09
N ALA A 369 -10.99 14.10 -6.06
CA ALA A 369 -11.79 15.03 -5.29
C ALA A 369 -11.47 14.93 -3.78
N VAL A 370 -11.32 13.71 -3.25
CA VAL A 370 -10.91 13.46 -1.86
C VAL A 370 -9.52 14.04 -1.58
N ALA A 371 -8.55 13.83 -2.48
CA ALA A 371 -7.19 14.35 -2.33
C ALA A 371 -7.17 15.89 -2.34
N GLN A 372 -7.87 16.52 -3.29
CA GLN A 372 -8.00 17.98 -3.35
C GLN A 372 -8.64 18.56 -2.09
N GLN A 373 -9.68 17.90 -1.57
CA GLN A 373 -10.33 18.32 -0.33
C GLN A 373 -9.38 18.19 0.88
N ALA A 374 -8.64 17.08 0.97
CA ALA A 374 -7.65 16.89 2.04
C ALA A 374 -6.56 17.96 2.03
N ILE A 375 -6.09 18.37 0.83
CA ILE A 375 -5.15 19.50 0.66
C ILE A 375 -5.76 20.81 1.14
N ALA A 376 -7.04 21.06 0.83
CA ALA A 376 -7.74 22.28 1.23
C ALA A 376 -7.98 22.36 2.75
N ASP A 377 -8.26 21.23 3.40
CA ASP A 377 -8.60 21.16 4.82
C ASP A 377 -7.37 21.17 5.74
N THR A 378 -6.22 20.69 5.27
CA THR A 378 -5.02 20.60 6.10
C THR A 378 -4.24 21.92 6.15
N THR A 379 -3.69 22.24 7.32
CA THR A 379 -2.69 23.31 7.49
C THR A 379 -1.25 22.79 7.51
N ASN A 380 -1.06 21.46 7.38
CA ASN A 380 0.26 20.84 7.37
C ASN A 380 0.84 20.88 5.96
N GLU A 381 1.87 21.70 5.74
CA GLU A 381 2.48 21.89 4.42
C GLU A 381 3.14 20.61 3.87
N ILE A 382 3.66 19.74 4.73
CA ILE A 382 4.23 18.45 4.32
C ILE A 382 3.12 17.53 3.80
N ALA A 383 1.99 17.49 4.49
CA ALA A 383 0.83 16.73 4.03
C ALA A 383 0.35 17.23 2.66
N LYS A 384 0.29 18.55 2.47
CA LYS A 384 -0.06 19.15 1.17
C LYS A 384 0.92 18.72 0.08
N GLU A 385 2.22 18.86 0.33
CA GLU A 385 3.26 18.50 -0.64
C GLU A 385 3.15 17.03 -1.06
N LYS A 386 3.01 16.12 -0.09
CA LYS A 386 2.93 14.67 -0.36
C LYS A 386 1.65 14.27 -1.09
N ILE A 387 0.51 14.80 -0.69
CA ILE A 387 -0.77 14.52 -1.35
C ILE A 387 -0.81 15.16 -2.75
N GLN A 388 -0.28 16.38 -2.91
CA GLN A 388 -0.20 17.05 -4.21
C GLN A 388 0.72 16.29 -5.17
N ALA A 389 1.87 15.80 -4.71
CA ALA A 389 2.76 15.00 -5.55
C ALA A 389 2.09 13.71 -6.05
N ALA A 390 1.33 13.02 -5.20
CA ALA A 390 0.55 11.85 -5.63
C ALA A 390 -0.59 12.22 -6.60
N LEU A 391 -1.25 13.36 -6.37
CA LEU A 391 -2.27 13.87 -7.28
C LEU A 391 -1.68 14.22 -8.66
N ASP A 392 -0.51 14.87 -8.69
CA ASP A 392 0.19 15.21 -9.93
C ASP A 392 0.64 13.95 -10.68
N ALA A 393 1.05 12.90 -9.96
CA ALA A 393 1.47 11.61 -10.53
C ALA A 393 0.32 10.85 -11.22
N VAL A 394 -0.94 11.07 -10.84
CA VAL A 394 -2.09 10.50 -11.56
C VAL A 394 -2.10 10.95 -13.02
N GLY A 395 -1.86 12.25 -13.25
CA GLY A 395 -1.90 12.84 -14.59
C GLY A 395 -3.30 12.81 -15.21
N ASP A 396 -3.37 12.55 -16.52
CA ASP A 396 -4.65 12.45 -17.24
C ASP A 396 -5.33 11.10 -16.96
N VAL A 397 -6.50 11.15 -16.33
CA VAL A 397 -7.30 9.98 -15.93
C VAL A 397 -7.75 9.13 -17.12
N ASN A 398 -7.86 9.72 -18.32
CA ASN A 398 -8.30 9.02 -19.52
C ASN A 398 -7.20 8.12 -20.12
N LEU A 399 -5.99 8.15 -19.55
CA LEU A 399 -4.88 7.32 -20.01
C LEU A 399 -4.87 5.93 -19.36
N TYR A 400 -5.70 5.65 -18.36
CA TYR A 400 -5.67 4.37 -17.66
C TYR A 400 -6.50 3.29 -18.36
N VAL A 401 -6.06 2.04 -18.24
CA VAL A 401 -6.92 0.87 -18.46
C VAL A 401 -7.90 0.70 -17.29
N GLN A 402 -9.01 -0.01 -17.47
CA GLN A 402 -10.05 -0.15 -16.44
C GLN A 402 -9.50 -0.65 -15.10
N GLU A 403 -8.60 -1.62 -15.14
CA GLU A 403 -7.92 -2.20 -13.96
C GLU A 403 -6.95 -1.18 -13.33
N GLY A 404 -6.32 -0.34 -14.14
CA GLY A 404 -5.43 0.72 -13.71
C GLY A 404 -6.14 1.89 -13.02
N VAL A 405 -7.41 2.17 -13.38
CA VAL A 405 -8.23 3.20 -12.72
C VAL A 405 -8.38 2.90 -11.23
N GLN A 406 -8.78 1.66 -10.89
CA GLN A 406 -9.01 1.28 -9.50
C GLN A 406 -7.71 1.29 -8.70
N ALA A 407 -6.63 0.74 -9.28
CA ALA A 407 -5.32 0.74 -8.63
C ALA A 407 -4.81 2.17 -8.34
N ALA A 408 -4.94 3.08 -9.30
CA ALA A 408 -4.55 4.48 -9.11
C ALA A 408 -5.42 5.19 -8.08
N ALA A 409 -6.73 4.91 -8.05
CA ALA A 409 -7.64 5.47 -7.06
C ALA A 409 -7.28 5.00 -5.65
N ASP A 410 -7.04 3.70 -5.46
CA ASP A 410 -6.67 3.12 -4.17
C ASP A 410 -5.32 3.66 -3.67
N ALA A 411 -4.33 3.76 -4.56
CA ALA A 411 -3.02 4.32 -4.23
C ALA A 411 -3.11 5.80 -3.79
N LEU A 412 -3.92 6.61 -4.48
CA LEU A 412 -4.16 8.00 -4.11
C LEU A 412 -4.88 8.11 -2.76
N LEU A 413 -5.91 7.30 -2.53
CA LEU A 413 -6.65 7.29 -1.27
C LEU A 413 -5.79 6.83 -0.09
N GLU A 414 -4.96 5.81 -0.28
CA GLU A 414 -3.99 5.36 0.74
C GLU A 414 -2.98 6.46 1.08
N THR A 415 -2.54 7.22 0.07
CA THR A 415 -1.70 8.40 0.28
C THR A 415 -2.43 9.44 1.13
N VAL A 416 -3.66 9.82 0.75
CA VAL A 416 -4.45 10.77 1.54
C VAL A 416 -4.63 10.29 2.98
N GLU A 417 -4.98 9.02 3.16
CA GLU A 417 -5.18 8.42 4.47
C GLU A 417 -3.90 8.47 5.35
N THR A 418 -2.74 8.28 4.73
CA THR A 418 -1.43 8.31 5.39
C THR A 418 -1.04 9.73 5.76
N TYR A 419 -1.08 10.66 4.80
CA TYR A 419 -0.50 11.98 4.97
C TYR A 419 -1.46 13.01 5.59
N ALA A 420 -2.77 12.89 5.39
CA ALA A 420 -3.74 13.82 5.97
C ALA A 420 -3.80 13.74 7.51
N THR A 421 -3.34 12.64 8.10
CA THR A 421 -3.36 12.41 9.55
C THR A 421 -2.03 12.67 10.24
N ILE A 422 -1.01 13.17 9.52
CA ILE A 422 0.32 13.45 10.10
C ILE A 422 0.20 14.36 11.31
N GLY A 423 0.81 13.93 12.43
CA GLY A 423 0.78 14.63 13.71
C GLY A 423 -0.52 14.51 14.50
N ASN A 424 -1.54 13.84 13.95
CA ASN A 424 -2.85 13.63 14.58
C ASN A 424 -3.35 12.18 14.39
N VAL A 425 -2.45 11.20 14.33
CA VAL A 425 -2.79 9.78 14.28
C VAL A 425 -3.45 9.38 15.60
N THR A 426 -4.62 8.75 15.53
CA THR A 426 -5.41 8.37 16.72
C THR A 426 -5.51 6.86 16.95
N THR A 427 -5.15 6.05 15.94
CA THR A 427 -5.22 4.59 16.00
C THR A 427 -4.10 3.96 15.19
N VAL A 428 -3.62 2.80 15.66
CA VAL A 428 -2.71 1.95 14.88
C VAL A 428 -3.45 1.37 13.67
N LYS A 429 -2.83 1.47 12.49
CA LYS A 429 -3.29 0.83 11.24
C LYS A 429 -2.43 -0.39 10.93
N PRO A 430 -2.89 -1.63 11.24
CA PRO A 430 -2.07 -2.83 11.07
C PRO A 430 -1.67 -3.03 9.61
N GLY A 431 -0.38 -3.34 9.37
CA GLY A 431 0.15 -3.62 8.04
C GLY A 431 0.43 -2.40 7.16
N LYS A 432 0.07 -1.19 7.61
CA LYS A 432 0.35 0.06 6.87
C LYS A 432 1.68 0.68 7.30
N VAL A 433 2.31 1.41 6.38
CA VAL A 433 3.54 2.15 6.64
C VAL A 433 3.28 3.21 7.71
N TRP A 434 4.18 3.32 8.70
CA TRP A 434 4.14 4.40 9.69
C TRP A 434 5.06 5.53 9.26
N VAL A 435 4.53 6.74 9.29
CA VAL A 435 5.28 7.96 9.02
C VAL A 435 5.49 8.75 10.31
N ASP A 436 6.62 9.46 10.39
CA ASP A 436 6.87 10.45 11.42
C ASP A 436 6.06 11.74 11.16
N ASN A 437 6.16 12.69 12.08
CA ASN A 437 5.50 14.00 11.99
C ASN A 437 6.00 14.87 10.83
N ASN A 438 7.07 14.45 10.14
CA ASN A 438 7.60 15.06 8.93
C ASN A 438 7.20 14.28 7.66
N GLY A 439 6.28 13.31 7.77
CA GLY A 439 5.81 12.51 6.65
C GLY A 439 6.83 11.53 6.09
N ASN A 440 7.93 11.26 6.80
CA ASN A 440 8.92 10.28 6.37
C ASN A 440 8.59 8.93 7.01
N ALA A 441 8.74 7.85 6.23
CA ALA A 441 8.59 6.50 6.78
C ALA A 441 9.59 6.29 7.94
N ILE A 442 9.11 5.76 9.06
CA ILE A 442 9.93 5.52 10.25
C ILE A 442 10.98 4.45 9.96
N GLN A 443 12.27 4.82 10.08
CA GLN A 443 13.43 3.95 9.94
C GLN A 443 13.94 3.50 11.31
N ALA A 444 13.20 2.57 11.93
CA ALA A 444 13.54 2.03 13.26
C ALA A 444 13.58 0.49 13.26
N HIS A 445 14.28 -0.09 12.28
CA HIS A 445 14.35 -1.55 12.08
C HIS A 445 15.05 -2.26 13.24
N GLY A 446 14.56 -3.45 13.57
CA GLY A 446 15.01 -4.21 14.75
C GLY A 446 14.77 -3.48 16.09
N GLY A 447 14.04 -2.37 16.07
CA GLY A 447 14.11 -1.35 17.10
C GLY A 447 13.61 -1.73 18.49
N GLY A 448 13.86 -0.86 19.45
CA GLY A 448 13.38 -0.96 20.82
C GLY A 448 12.80 0.36 21.32
N ILE A 449 11.72 0.27 22.10
CA ILE A 449 11.05 1.42 22.70
C ILE A 449 11.42 1.51 24.18
N LEU A 450 11.97 2.66 24.58
CA LEU A 450 12.20 3.04 25.96
C LEU A 450 11.12 4.04 26.38
N TYR A 451 10.41 3.77 27.48
CA TYR A 451 9.68 4.83 28.18
C TYR A 451 10.61 5.49 29.19
N ASP A 452 10.87 6.79 29.00
CA ASP A 452 11.67 7.58 29.92
C ASP A 452 10.78 8.30 30.94
N GLU A 453 10.93 7.92 32.20
CA GLU A 453 10.17 8.47 33.31
C GLU A 453 10.48 9.95 33.58
N LYS A 454 11.67 10.44 33.21
CA LYS A 454 12.06 11.83 33.46
C LYS A 454 11.35 12.79 32.52
N THR A 455 11.34 12.48 31.23
CA THR A 455 10.72 13.30 30.20
C THR A 455 9.25 12.96 29.97
N LYS A 456 8.77 11.81 30.49
CA LYS A 456 7.44 11.25 30.23
C LYS A 456 7.22 11.08 28.72
N THR A 457 8.18 10.42 28.08
CA THR A 457 8.26 10.27 26.61
C THR A 457 8.66 8.84 26.27
N TYR A 458 8.11 8.32 25.19
CA TYR A 458 8.57 7.09 24.56
C TYR A 458 9.65 7.44 23.53
N TYR A 459 10.76 6.72 23.54
CA TYR A 459 11.83 6.84 22.56
C TYR A 459 11.98 5.52 21.82
N TRP A 460 11.88 5.55 20.49
CA TRP A 460 12.05 4.38 19.64
C TRP A 460 13.39 4.50 18.91
N TYR A 461 14.28 3.56 19.21
CA TYR A 461 15.59 3.44 18.58
C TYR A 461 15.57 2.29 17.59
N GLY A 462 16.20 2.47 16.43
CA GLY A 462 16.33 1.38 15.46
C GLY A 462 17.35 1.68 14.37
N GLU A 463 17.65 0.67 13.58
CA GLU A 463 18.56 0.78 12.45
C GLU A 463 18.00 1.76 11.41
N HIS A 464 18.80 2.75 11.03
CA HIS A 464 18.47 3.67 9.95
C HIS A 464 19.06 3.15 8.63
N LYS A 465 18.22 2.53 7.79
CA LYS A 465 18.66 1.85 6.55
C LYS A 465 18.95 2.79 5.37
N GLY A 466 18.58 4.06 5.45
CA GLY A 466 18.73 5.04 4.37
C GLY A 466 17.38 5.61 3.97
N TYR A 467 17.35 6.53 3.00
CA TYR A 467 16.11 7.08 2.46
C TYR A 467 15.57 6.21 1.32
N GLU A 468 14.25 6.28 1.15
CA GLU A 468 13.37 5.39 0.37
C GLU A 468 13.34 3.95 0.93
N ASN A 469 12.13 3.44 1.16
CA ASN A 469 11.90 2.04 1.53
C ASN A 469 12.15 1.16 0.31
N VAL A 470 13.40 1.07 -0.15
CA VAL A 470 13.77 0.21 -1.26
C VAL A 470 13.65 -1.25 -0.79
N PRO A 471 12.94 -2.13 -1.52
CA PRO A 471 12.91 -3.55 -1.21
C PRO A 471 14.33 -4.07 -1.04
N THR A 472 14.62 -4.66 0.11
CA THR A 472 15.97 -5.16 0.38
C THR A 472 16.26 -6.40 -0.45
N GLY A 473 16.97 -6.22 -1.55
CA GLY A 473 17.87 -7.25 -2.07
C GLY A 473 19.02 -7.48 -1.08
N ALA A 474 19.74 -8.59 -1.22
CA ALA A 474 20.91 -8.92 -0.39
C ALA A 474 22.02 -7.84 -0.40
N GLU A 475 21.87 -6.81 -1.25
CA GLU A 475 22.83 -5.76 -1.53
C GLU A 475 22.48 -4.38 -0.91
N THR A 476 21.32 -4.21 -0.24
CA THR A 476 20.89 -2.91 0.32
C THR A 476 20.57 -2.94 1.83
N GLY A 477 20.79 -4.06 2.51
CA GLY A 477 20.38 -4.30 3.90
C GLY A 477 21.18 -3.61 5.01
N ASN A 478 22.05 -2.63 4.74
CA ASN A 478 22.90 -2.03 5.77
C ASN A 478 22.26 -0.80 6.43
N PRO A 479 22.44 -0.59 7.74
CA PRO A 479 22.25 0.71 8.37
C PRO A 479 23.39 1.64 7.93
N GLY A 480 23.33 2.16 6.69
CA GLY A 480 24.37 3.01 6.10
C GLY A 480 24.62 4.33 6.87
N ILE A 481 23.80 4.61 7.88
CA ILE A 481 23.74 5.87 8.63
C ILE A 481 24.03 5.67 10.12
N GLY A 482 23.53 4.59 10.73
CA GLY A 482 23.65 4.30 12.17
C GLY A 482 22.31 3.98 12.82
N ILE A 483 22.12 4.44 14.06
CA ILE A 483 20.90 4.19 14.85
C ILE A 483 20.09 5.49 14.96
N GLY A 484 18.89 5.49 14.37
CA GLY A 484 17.93 6.58 14.45
C GLY A 484 17.16 6.58 15.77
N CYS A 485 16.63 7.75 16.14
CA CYS A 485 15.77 7.91 17.31
C CYS A 485 14.49 8.68 16.95
N TYR A 486 13.36 8.21 17.47
CA TYR A 486 12.07 8.88 17.37
C TYR A 486 11.49 9.06 18.77
N SER A 487 10.79 10.16 19.02
CA SER A 487 10.09 10.41 20.29
C SER A 487 8.58 10.48 20.12
N SER A 488 7.83 10.04 21.13
CA SER A 488 6.37 10.10 21.14
C SER A 488 5.82 10.27 22.55
N LYS A 489 4.66 10.93 22.67
CA LYS A 489 3.90 11.03 23.93
C LYS A 489 2.78 10.01 24.04
N ASP A 490 2.37 9.41 22.92
CA ASP A 490 1.15 8.60 22.80
C ASP A 490 1.34 7.28 22.05
N LEU A 491 2.56 6.96 21.61
CA LEU A 491 2.93 5.81 20.78
C LEU A 491 2.32 5.81 19.36
N LEU A 492 1.68 6.90 18.96
CA LEU A 492 0.99 7.04 17.67
C LEU A 492 1.68 8.11 16.80
N ASN A 493 1.98 9.26 17.40
CA ASN A 493 2.58 10.38 16.72
C ASN A 493 4.07 10.45 17.09
N TRP A 494 4.94 10.28 16.10
CA TRP A 494 6.38 10.13 16.29
C TRP A 494 7.13 11.31 15.68
N THR A 495 7.96 11.96 16.48
CA THR A 495 8.89 13.00 16.03
C THR A 495 10.25 12.37 15.79
N TYR A 496 10.85 12.59 14.63
CA TYR A 496 12.22 12.17 14.39
C TYR A 496 13.21 13.08 15.13
N GLU A 497 14.04 12.48 15.98
CA GLU A 497 15.02 13.17 16.83
C GLU A 497 16.44 13.14 16.25
N GLY A 498 16.59 12.59 15.04
CA GLY A 498 17.88 12.44 14.36
C GLY A 498 18.57 11.10 14.61
N VAL A 499 19.85 11.03 14.24
CA VAL A 499 20.68 9.84 14.40
C VAL A 499 21.34 9.87 15.77
N ALA A 500 20.78 9.10 16.71
CA ALA A 500 21.26 9.03 18.09
C ALA A 500 22.68 8.44 18.19
N LEU A 501 23.05 7.49 17.32
CA LEU A 501 24.42 6.99 17.22
C LEU A 501 24.84 6.86 15.73
N PRO A 502 25.52 7.87 15.17
CA PRO A 502 26.02 7.80 13.80
C PRO A 502 27.30 6.96 13.72
N VAL A 503 27.42 6.18 12.64
CA VAL A 503 28.65 5.43 12.34
C VAL A 503 29.84 6.37 12.08
N PHE A 504 31.06 5.94 12.41
CA PHE A 504 32.24 6.76 12.09
C PHE A 504 32.39 6.91 10.57
N ASN A 505 32.64 8.13 10.10
CA ASN A 505 32.64 8.45 8.67
C ASN A 505 33.95 9.05 8.13
N ASN A 506 34.99 9.24 8.96
CA ASN A 506 36.23 9.85 8.48
C ASN A 506 37.10 8.85 7.70
N PRO A 507 37.25 9.01 6.37
CA PRO A 507 38.07 8.11 5.54
C PRO A 507 39.58 8.24 5.81
N GLN A 508 40.02 9.21 6.60
CA GLN A 508 41.41 9.30 7.03
C GLN A 508 41.78 8.29 8.12
N LEU A 509 40.81 7.62 8.76
CA LEU A 509 41.05 6.57 9.76
C LEU A 509 41.28 5.19 9.15
N VAL A 510 41.65 5.17 7.89
CA VAL A 510 41.90 4.01 7.06
C VAL A 510 43.38 3.60 7.11
N ASP A 511 43.71 2.38 6.72
CA ASP A 511 45.12 1.96 6.62
C ASP A 511 45.93 2.79 5.62
N GLY A 512 47.05 3.35 6.11
CA GLY A 512 48.06 4.00 5.28
C GLY A 512 47.74 5.42 4.80
N THR A 513 46.64 6.02 5.29
CA THR A 513 46.23 7.40 4.93
C THR A 513 46.97 8.47 5.72
N THR A 514 47.20 8.25 7.02
CA THR A 514 47.91 9.17 7.92
C THR A 514 48.36 8.42 9.18
N THR A 515 49.03 9.12 10.09
CA THR A 515 49.40 8.67 11.45
C THR A 515 49.18 9.78 12.48
N ASP A 516 48.43 10.83 12.11
CA ASP A 516 48.20 11.99 12.97
C ASP A 516 47.14 11.69 14.03
N ASP A 517 47.53 11.77 15.29
CA ASP A 517 46.64 11.59 16.44
C ASP A 517 45.51 12.63 16.49
N ASN A 518 45.63 13.78 15.79
CA ASN A 518 44.61 14.82 15.75
C ASN A 518 43.49 14.57 14.74
N VAL A 519 43.52 13.46 14.01
CA VAL A 519 42.45 13.10 13.06
C VAL A 519 41.11 12.94 13.81
N PRO A 520 40.03 13.63 13.39
CA PRO A 520 38.73 13.51 14.04
C PRO A 520 38.04 12.19 13.68
N MET A 521 37.10 11.74 14.52
CA MET A 521 36.29 10.54 14.23
C MET A 521 35.25 10.80 13.14
N TYR A 522 34.75 12.02 13.07
CA TYR A 522 33.73 12.47 12.13
C TYR A 522 34.20 13.67 11.32
N VAL A 523 33.81 13.73 10.05
CA VAL A 523 34.07 14.87 9.15
C VAL A 523 32.81 15.23 8.38
N SER A 524 32.67 16.51 8.03
CA SER A 524 31.60 16.95 7.12
C SER A 524 31.74 16.24 5.78
N GLU A 525 30.64 15.68 5.29
CA GLU A 525 30.60 15.03 3.97
C GLU A 525 30.77 16.05 2.83
N GLU A 526 30.59 17.33 3.14
CA GLU A 526 30.87 18.44 2.22
C GLU A 526 32.36 18.83 2.15
N SER A 527 33.20 18.31 3.05
CA SER A 527 34.63 18.61 3.10
C SER A 527 35.41 17.99 1.93
N ASP A 528 36.52 18.63 1.55
CA ASP A 528 37.43 18.11 0.52
C ASP A 528 37.98 16.73 0.90
N THR A 529 38.21 16.48 2.19
CA THR A 529 38.65 15.18 2.72
C THR A 529 37.65 14.08 2.35
N TYR A 530 36.36 14.31 2.58
CA TYR A 530 35.33 13.33 2.28
C TYR A 530 35.06 13.22 0.77
N LYS A 531 34.89 14.35 0.08
CA LYS A 531 34.57 14.37 -1.36
C LYS A 531 35.62 13.70 -2.23
N ASN A 532 36.90 13.95 -1.95
CA ASN A 532 38.02 13.41 -2.73
C ASN A 532 38.40 11.97 -2.35
N SER A 533 37.76 11.38 -1.33
CA SER A 533 38.00 9.98 -0.98
C SER A 533 37.27 9.02 -1.94
N PRO A 534 37.87 7.88 -2.29
CA PRO A 534 37.28 6.91 -3.22
C PRO A 534 36.02 6.25 -2.64
N LEU A 535 35.05 5.97 -3.52
CA LEU A 535 33.87 5.15 -3.24
C LEU A 535 34.21 3.65 -3.33
N PRO A 536 33.43 2.77 -2.69
CA PRO A 536 33.54 1.33 -2.89
C PRO A 536 33.40 0.88 -4.35
N GLU A 537 34.42 0.17 -4.86
CA GLU A 537 34.30 -0.62 -6.11
C GLU A 537 33.49 -1.89 -5.83
N PHE A 538 32.27 -1.97 -6.36
CA PHE A 538 31.37 -3.13 -6.22
C PHE A 538 31.63 -4.15 -7.35
N GLU A 539 32.71 -4.95 -7.26
CA GLU A 539 32.90 -6.10 -8.17
C GLU A 539 32.44 -7.42 -7.50
N GLY A 540 31.17 -7.80 -7.70
CA GLY A 540 30.63 -9.11 -7.26
C GLY A 540 30.53 -9.30 -5.73
N THR A 541 30.22 -10.52 -5.28
CA THR A 541 29.81 -10.84 -3.89
C THR A 541 30.80 -10.41 -2.80
N ALA A 542 30.72 -9.14 -2.40
CA ALA A 542 31.20 -8.52 -1.15
C ALA A 542 32.43 -9.18 -0.50
N SER A 543 33.51 -9.42 -1.25
CA SER A 543 34.75 -9.99 -0.70
C SER A 543 35.75 -8.88 -0.37
N ASN A 544 36.00 -8.70 0.93
CA ASN A 544 37.08 -7.88 1.52
C ASN A 544 37.07 -6.37 1.18
N HIS A 545 36.13 -5.64 1.78
CA HIS A 545 36.29 -4.20 1.94
C HIS A 545 37.30 -3.92 3.04
N ASN A 546 38.57 -3.70 2.69
CA ASN A 546 39.66 -3.34 3.61
C ASN A 546 39.52 -1.93 4.23
N GLY A 547 38.29 -1.42 4.37
CA GLY A 547 38.00 -0.13 4.99
C GLY A 547 38.47 1.09 4.21
N LEU A 548 39.04 0.94 3.00
CA LEU A 548 39.75 2.02 2.28
C LEU A 548 38.89 3.16 1.70
N MET A 549 37.60 3.23 2.01
CA MET A 549 36.62 3.94 1.16
C MET A 549 35.59 4.70 2.00
N LYS A 550 35.16 5.87 1.48
CA LYS A 550 34.08 6.66 2.10
C LYS A 550 32.76 5.89 2.02
N SER A 551 31.80 6.22 2.89
CA SER A 551 30.48 5.60 2.81
C SER A 551 29.85 5.84 1.44
N PRO A 552 29.27 4.82 0.79
CA PRO A 552 28.49 5.01 -0.44
C PRO A 552 27.17 5.73 -0.16
N TYR A 553 26.77 5.82 1.11
CA TYR A 553 25.60 6.55 1.57
C TYR A 553 26.02 7.85 2.24
N SER A 554 25.29 8.92 1.97
CA SER A 554 25.35 10.15 2.77
C SER A 554 24.82 9.88 4.17
N SER A 555 25.72 9.52 5.07
CA SER A 555 25.45 9.08 6.45
C SER A 555 25.21 10.26 7.39
N LEU A 556 25.73 11.44 7.07
CA LEU A 556 25.62 12.64 7.91
C LEU A 556 25.01 13.86 7.19
N SER A 557 25.16 14.02 5.88
CA SER A 557 24.81 15.27 5.18
C SER A 557 23.32 15.60 5.16
N ALA A 558 22.44 14.60 5.19
CA ALA A 558 20.98 14.80 5.23
C ALA A 558 20.43 14.94 6.67
N LEU A 559 21.27 14.69 7.68
CA LEU A 559 20.80 14.42 9.05
C LEU A 559 21.46 15.30 10.12
N ASN A 560 22.59 15.96 9.84
CA ASN A 560 23.41 16.62 10.86
C ASN A 560 24.10 17.92 10.34
N SER A 561 24.30 18.91 11.22
CA SER A 561 25.00 20.17 10.90
C SER A 561 26.49 20.12 11.27
N ASP A 562 27.29 21.10 10.82
CA ASP A 562 28.70 21.24 11.23
C ASP A 562 28.82 21.33 12.76
N GLU A 563 27.90 22.04 13.44
CA GLU A 563 27.87 22.09 14.91
C GLU A 563 27.62 20.71 15.55
N TYR A 564 26.80 19.87 14.94
CA TYR A 564 26.58 18.51 15.42
C TYR A 564 27.82 17.63 15.23
N ILE A 565 28.54 17.79 14.11
CA ILE A 565 29.80 17.09 13.87
C ILE A 565 30.85 17.50 14.91
N ASP A 566 30.92 18.78 15.26
CA ASP A 566 31.77 19.27 16.34
C ASP A 566 31.37 18.63 17.69
N GLU A 567 30.06 18.54 18.00
CA GLU A 567 29.58 17.86 19.20
C GLU A 567 29.97 16.36 19.24
N LEU A 568 29.87 15.67 18.10
CA LEU A 568 30.26 14.27 17.98
C LEU A 568 31.75 14.08 18.26
N ASN A 569 32.61 14.93 17.70
CA ASN A 569 34.06 14.85 17.89
C ASN A 569 34.48 15.22 19.33
N ALA A 570 33.84 16.23 19.93
CA ALA A 570 34.09 16.67 21.31
C ALA A 570 33.94 15.54 22.35
N ARG A 571 33.13 14.51 22.05
CA ARG A 571 32.95 13.34 22.92
C ARG A 571 34.20 12.47 23.07
N TYR A 572 35.15 12.56 22.15
CA TYR A 572 36.39 11.76 22.14
C TYR A 572 37.64 12.59 22.45
N GLU A 573 37.56 13.92 22.51
CA GLU A 573 38.71 14.80 22.76
C GLU A 573 39.43 14.50 24.08
N ASN A 574 38.68 14.19 25.14
CA ASN A 574 39.24 13.94 26.47
C ASN A 574 39.83 12.54 26.65
N ASP A 575 39.65 11.64 25.68
CA ASP A 575 40.12 10.26 25.78
C ASP A 575 41.62 10.13 25.42
N ASN A 576 42.22 11.17 24.83
CA ASN A 576 43.62 11.16 24.33
C ASN A 576 43.92 9.95 23.43
N LEU A 577 42.96 9.57 22.58
CA LEU A 577 43.09 8.42 21.69
C LEU A 577 44.22 8.63 20.68
N THR A 578 45.10 7.65 20.58
CA THR A 578 46.08 7.54 19.50
C THR A 578 45.39 7.29 18.16
N PHE A 579 46.09 7.57 17.07
CA PHE A 579 45.63 7.24 15.73
C PHE A 579 45.29 5.74 15.58
N GLU A 580 46.10 4.85 16.16
CA GLU A 580 45.86 3.40 16.12
C GLU A 580 44.55 3.00 16.82
N GLU A 581 44.23 3.61 17.96
CA GLU A 581 42.97 3.38 18.67
C GLU A 581 41.77 3.90 17.87
N LYS A 582 41.86 5.11 17.31
CA LYS A 582 40.82 5.69 16.45
C LYS A 582 40.59 4.84 15.21
N GLN A 583 41.66 4.35 14.59
CA GLN A 583 41.61 3.44 13.46
C GLN A 583 40.92 2.12 13.86
N GLN A 584 41.26 1.55 15.02
CA GLN A 584 40.59 0.33 15.51
C GLN A 584 39.09 0.56 15.73
N MET A 585 38.70 1.68 16.35
CA MET A 585 37.30 2.05 16.51
C MET A 585 36.58 2.22 15.18
N TYR A 586 37.22 2.87 14.20
CA TYR A 586 36.69 3.00 12.84
C TYR A 586 36.49 1.63 12.17
N ARG A 587 37.43 0.69 12.34
CA ARG A 587 37.24 -0.68 11.86
C ARG A 587 36.11 -1.39 12.58
N GLU A 588 35.85 -1.13 13.85
CA GLU A 588 34.78 -1.81 14.57
C GLU A 588 33.40 -1.24 14.24
N PHE A 589 33.31 0.06 13.95
CA PHE A 589 32.05 0.79 13.85
C PHE A 589 32.04 1.84 12.73
N ASN A 590 31.84 1.40 11.48
CA ASN A 590 31.66 2.28 10.32
C ASN A 590 30.52 1.77 9.41
N TRP A 591 30.35 2.40 8.24
CA TRP A 591 29.27 2.15 7.28
C TRP A 591 29.14 0.71 6.75
N ASN A 592 30.20 -0.11 6.82
CA ASN A 592 30.16 -1.51 6.35
C ASN A 592 29.84 -2.51 7.47
N ARG A 593 29.36 -2.01 8.61
CA ARG A 593 28.91 -2.81 9.74
C ARG A 593 27.40 -2.86 9.82
N VAL A 594 26.89 -3.95 10.38
CA VAL A 594 25.47 -4.13 10.67
C VAL A 594 25.25 -3.83 12.16
N VAL A 595 24.45 -2.82 12.48
CA VAL A 595 24.16 -2.36 13.85
C VAL A 595 22.77 -2.81 14.32
N GLU A 596 22.58 -4.11 14.41
CA GLU A 596 21.26 -4.74 14.56
C GLU A 596 20.63 -4.61 15.95
N ARG A 597 19.30 -4.43 15.93
CA ARG A 597 18.45 -4.51 17.12
C ARG A 597 18.89 -3.65 18.31
N PRO A 598 19.14 -2.34 18.12
CA PRO A 598 19.54 -1.49 19.22
C PRO A 598 18.47 -1.44 20.31
N LYS A 599 18.92 -1.43 21.57
CA LYS A 599 18.09 -1.32 22.78
C LYS A 599 18.75 -0.32 23.73
N VAL A 600 17.96 0.56 24.33
CA VAL A 600 18.44 1.56 25.27
C VAL A 600 17.79 1.35 26.63
N ILE A 601 18.59 1.47 27.69
CA ILE A 601 18.15 1.41 29.09
C ILE A 601 18.70 2.61 29.85
N TYR A 602 17.90 3.17 30.77
CA TYR A 602 18.35 4.25 31.64
C TYR A 602 18.95 3.71 32.96
N ASN A 603 20.14 4.18 33.32
CA ASN A 603 20.85 3.82 34.56
C ASN A 603 20.66 4.90 35.63
N ASP A 604 19.95 4.58 36.70
CA ASP A 604 19.66 5.54 37.78
C ASP A 604 20.91 5.94 38.59
N LYS A 605 21.91 5.06 38.66
CA LYS A 605 23.13 5.30 39.45
C LYS A 605 24.07 6.28 38.76
N THR A 606 24.21 6.14 37.45
CA THR A 606 25.15 6.96 36.64
C THR A 606 24.49 8.16 35.99
N GLY A 607 23.15 8.16 35.89
CA GLY A 607 22.42 9.19 35.17
C GLY A 607 22.47 9.04 33.65
N LYS A 608 23.03 7.95 33.13
CA LYS A 608 23.27 7.73 31.70
C LYS A 608 22.21 6.87 31.04
N TYR A 609 21.98 7.12 29.76
CA TYR A 609 21.33 6.19 28.85
C TYR A 609 22.39 5.27 28.27
N VAL A 610 22.16 3.97 28.31
CA VAL A 610 23.10 2.96 27.84
C VAL A 610 22.46 2.17 26.72
N MET A 611 23.09 2.19 25.56
CA MET A 611 22.66 1.50 24.36
C MET A 611 23.48 0.23 24.18
N TRP A 612 22.79 -0.86 23.84
CA TRP A 612 23.37 -2.12 23.41
C TRP A 612 22.80 -2.53 22.06
N TRP A 613 23.59 -3.16 21.20
CA TRP A 613 23.14 -3.72 19.93
C TRP A 613 23.93 -4.99 19.56
N HIS A 614 23.37 -5.74 18.61
CA HIS A 614 24.04 -6.84 17.93
C HIS A 614 24.86 -6.28 16.76
N GLN A 615 26.18 -6.43 16.82
CA GLN A 615 27.10 -5.97 15.77
C GLN A 615 27.51 -7.12 14.84
N ASP A 616 27.39 -6.89 13.53
CA ASP A 616 27.92 -7.76 12.49
C ASP A 616 28.66 -7.04 11.34
N GLY A 617 29.15 -7.78 10.33
CA GLY A 617 29.96 -7.29 9.21
C GLY A 617 31.43 -7.72 9.29
N PRO A 618 32.37 -7.33 8.38
CA PRO A 618 32.24 -6.42 7.23
C PRO A 618 31.46 -6.91 6.01
N ARG A 619 30.97 -8.15 6.02
CA ARG A 619 30.40 -8.74 4.80
C ARG A 619 28.87 -8.70 4.86
N MET A 620 28.28 -8.09 3.83
CA MET A 620 26.85 -7.91 3.66
C MET A 620 26.12 -9.26 3.78
N GLY A 621 25.09 -9.32 4.64
CA GLY A 621 24.32 -10.53 4.89
C GLY A 621 25.06 -11.68 5.59
N LEU A 622 26.30 -11.48 6.04
CA LEU A 622 27.02 -12.49 6.83
C LEU A 622 27.01 -12.14 8.31
N TYR A 623 26.35 -13.02 9.07
CA TYR A 623 26.16 -12.91 10.51
C TYR A 623 27.28 -13.54 11.35
N SER A 624 28.52 -13.20 10.99
CA SER A 624 29.72 -13.92 11.46
C SER A 624 30.41 -13.28 12.66
N VAL A 625 30.30 -11.96 12.85
CA VAL A 625 30.95 -11.25 13.96
C VAL A 625 30.14 -11.37 15.24
N ALA A 626 28.80 -11.31 15.20
CA ALA A 626 27.92 -11.62 16.32
C ALA A 626 28.38 -11.04 17.67
N SER A 627 28.73 -9.77 17.70
CA SER A 627 29.31 -9.11 18.87
C SER A 627 28.31 -8.17 19.55
N ALA A 628 28.56 -7.84 20.81
CA ALA A 628 27.86 -6.78 21.51
C ALA A 628 28.51 -5.44 21.18
N GLY A 629 27.73 -4.48 20.73
CA GLY A 629 28.14 -3.07 20.72
C GLY A 629 27.55 -2.32 21.91
N ILE A 630 28.29 -1.37 22.47
CA ILE A 630 27.90 -0.60 23.66
C ILE A 630 28.18 0.89 23.45
N ALA A 631 27.22 1.74 23.80
CA ALA A 631 27.35 3.19 23.76
C ALA A 631 26.61 3.87 24.92
N ILE A 632 26.99 5.10 25.27
CA ILE A 632 26.36 5.87 26.36
C ILE A 632 26.00 7.29 25.96
N SER A 633 24.96 7.85 26.58
CA SER A 633 24.63 9.28 26.44
C SER A 633 24.09 9.87 27.74
N ASP A 634 24.18 11.19 27.84
CA ASP A 634 23.50 12.02 28.85
C ASP A 634 22.04 12.34 28.46
N SER A 635 21.69 12.16 27.18
CA SER A 635 20.37 12.44 26.62
C SER A 635 19.77 11.17 26.02
N PRO A 636 18.45 10.96 26.11
CA PRO A 636 17.81 9.85 25.42
C PRO A 636 17.91 10.01 23.89
N THR A 637 17.96 11.23 23.36
CA THR A 637 18.07 11.47 21.91
C THR A 637 19.51 11.41 21.39
N GLY A 638 20.49 11.21 22.27
CA GLY A 638 21.90 11.26 21.92
C GLY A 638 22.45 12.70 21.88
N PRO A 639 23.59 12.92 21.20
CA PRO A 639 24.40 11.87 20.58
C PRO A 639 24.91 10.86 21.62
N PHE A 640 24.99 9.60 21.23
CA PHE A 640 25.64 8.56 22.01
C PHE A 640 27.14 8.53 21.69
N LYS A 641 27.95 8.25 22.70
CA LYS A 641 29.37 7.97 22.57
C LYS A 641 29.56 6.46 22.48
N TYR A 642 30.14 5.99 21.36
CA TYR A 642 30.57 4.60 21.20
C TYR A 642 31.61 4.26 22.26
N LEU A 643 31.46 3.11 22.92
CA LEU A 643 32.43 2.61 23.89
C LEU A 643 33.25 1.46 23.31
N CYS A 644 32.58 0.42 22.80
CA CYS A 644 33.26 -0.75 22.25
C CYS A 644 32.32 -1.67 21.47
N THR A 645 32.94 -2.59 20.72
CA THR A 645 32.33 -3.78 20.14
C THR A 645 33.14 -4.98 20.60
N ARG A 646 32.49 -6.01 21.15
CA ARG A 646 33.17 -7.24 21.57
C ARG A 646 32.26 -8.44 21.66
N ARG A 647 32.84 -9.63 21.55
CA ARG A 647 32.20 -10.86 22.04
C ARG A 647 32.03 -10.80 23.55
N VAL A 648 30.91 -11.33 24.05
CA VAL A 648 30.61 -11.41 25.48
C VAL A 648 31.12 -12.74 26.01
N THR A 649 32.19 -12.73 26.82
CA THR A 649 32.81 -13.97 27.30
C THR A 649 31.89 -14.76 28.23
N MET A 650 31.75 -16.08 27.99
CA MET A 650 31.24 -17.01 29.00
C MET A 650 32.36 -17.50 29.92
N THR A 651 32.06 -17.62 31.20
CA THR A 651 32.93 -18.14 32.26
C THR A 651 33.15 -19.66 32.20
N GLY A 652 33.55 -20.19 31.03
CA GLY A 652 34.17 -21.52 30.92
C GLY A 652 33.26 -22.75 30.84
N VAL A 653 32.06 -22.65 30.24
CA VAL A 653 31.12 -23.80 30.15
C VAL A 653 31.23 -24.59 28.84
N LEU A 654 31.76 -24.05 27.73
CA LEU A 654 31.87 -24.76 26.45
C LEU A 654 33.20 -24.46 25.76
N THR A 655 34.06 -25.48 25.62
CA THR A 655 35.41 -25.37 25.04
C THR A 655 35.54 -26.03 23.67
N THR A 656 34.51 -25.96 22.81
CA THR A 656 34.48 -26.81 21.59
C THR A 656 33.96 -26.16 20.29
N GLY A 657 34.13 -24.86 20.04
CA GLY A 657 33.90 -24.36 18.67
C GLY A 657 33.87 -22.85 18.44
N ASN A 658 33.82 -22.45 17.17
CA ASN A 658 33.73 -21.07 16.62
C ASN A 658 32.54 -20.21 17.15
N GLY A 659 31.74 -20.72 18.09
CA GLY A 659 30.49 -20.15 18.59
C GLY A 659 30.59 -19.27 19.86
N ASP A 660 31.74 -19.26 20.53
CA ASP A 660 31.86 -18.70 21.88
C ASP A 660 31.62 -17.17 21.89
N GLY A 661 30.86 -16.75 22.90
CA GLY A 661 30.55 -15.36 23.20
C GLY A 661 29.75 -14.59 22.16
N MET A 662 29.03 -15.29 21.27
CA MET A 662 28.12 -14.68 20.29
C MET A 662 26.99 -13.93 21.01
N LEU A 663 26.68 -12.71 20.57
CA LEU A 663 25.50 -11.95 20.99
C LEU A 663 24.67 -11.62 19.75
N ARG A 664 23.49 -12.22 19.63
CA ARG A 664 22.51 -12.01 18.55
C ARG A 664 21.11 -11.84 19.12
N ASP A 665 20.15 -11.40 18.29
CA ASP A 665 18.71 -11.32 18.63
C ASP A 665 18.43 -10.80 20.04
N MET A 666 19.08 -9.69 20.39
CA MET A 666 19.17 -9.28 21.79
C MET A 666 18.00 -8.42 22.28
N THR A 667 17.77 -8.47 23.59
CA THR A 667 16.96 -7.49 24.34
C THR A 667 17.61 -7.13 25.68
N LEU A 668 17.16 -6.03 26.28
CA LEU A 668 17.55 -5.59 27.62
C LEU A 668 16.35 -5.69 28.56
N PHE A 669 16.61 -6.04 29.82
CA PHE A 669 15.60 -6.07 30.87
C PHE A 669 16.13 -5.37 32.12
N LYS A 670 15.33 -4.49 32.70
CA LYS A 670 15.58 -3.84 34.00
C LYS A 670 14.53 -4.35 34.98
N ASP A 671 14.99 -4.95 36.07
CA ASP A 671 14.12 -5.37 37.16
C ASP A 671 13.77 -4.17 38.06
N ASP A 672 12.74 -4.31 38.89
CA ASP A 672 12.22 -3.27 39.79
C ASP A 672 13.26 -2.83 40.83
N ASP A 673 14.24 -3.67 41.15
CA ASP A 673 15.36 -3.37 42.06
C ASP A 673 16.50 -2.57 41.41
N GLY A 674 16.38 -2.26 40.11
CA GLY A 674 17.41 -1.58 39.33
C GLY A 674 18.54 -2.51 38.86
N THR A 675 18.41 -3.83 38.99
CA THR A 675 19.31 -4.77 38.33
C THR A 675 18.96 -4.87 36.85
N ALA A 676 19.96 -4.71 35.98
CA ALA A 676 19.77 -4.85 34.54
C ALA A 676 20.39 -6.14 34.00
N TYR A 677 19.82 -6.65 32.92
CA TYR A 677 20.20 -7.87 32.24
C TYR A 677 20.22 -7.66 30.73
N VAL A 678 21.15 -8.35 30.07
CA VAL A 678 21.12 -8.56 28.61
C VAL A 678 20.69 -9.99 28.33
N VAL A 679 19.73 -10.14 27.42
CA VAL A 679 19.19 -11.43 26.97
C VAL A 679 19.48 -11.54 25.48
N TYR A 680 20.08 -12.64 25.04
CA TYR A 680 20.53 -12.78 23.65
C TYR A 680 20.64 -14.22 23.20
N SER A 681 20.58 -14.42 21.89
CA SER A 681 20.89 -15.68 21.22
C SER A 681 22.40 -15.81 21.02
N SER A 682 22.93 -17.00 21.24
CA SER A 682 24.35 -17.35 21.15
C SER A 682 24.53 -18.73 20.54
N GLU A 683 25.78 -19.13 20.30
CA GLU A 683 26.15 -20.45 19.75
C GLU A 683 25.39 -20.77 18.44
N GLU A 684 25.54 -19.92 17.43
CA GLU A 684 24.80 -19.99 16.16
C GLU A 684 23.28 -20.02 16.33
N ASN A 685 22.76 -19.19 17.24
CA ASN A 685 21.35 -19.07 17.61
C ASN A 685 20.76 -20.33 18.28
N ALA A 686 21.58 -21.30 18.67
CA ALA A 686 21.11 -22.52 19.32
C ALA A 686 20.73 -22.30 20.80
N THR A 687 21.31 -21.30 21.46
CA THR A 687 21.17 -21.11 22.91
C THR A 687 20.78 -19.68 23.25
N THR A 688 19.77 -19.50 24.11
CA THR A 688 19.47 -18.21 24.74
C THR A 688 20.26 -18.06 26.04
N ILE A 689 20.96 -16.95 26.18
CA ILE A 689 21.75 -16.60 27.37
C ILE A 689 21.16 -15.35 28.02
N ILE A 690 21.14 -15.33 29.35
CA ILE A 690 20.77 -14.16 30.17
C ILE A 690 21.96 -13.83 31.06
N HIS A 691 22.50 -12.62 30.96
CA HIS A 691 23.55 -12.13 31.84
C HIS A 691 23.12 -10.87 32.59
N LYS A 692 23.44 -10.83 33.89
CA LYS A 692 23.36 -9.61 34.69
C LYS A 692 24.44 -8.63 34.20
N LEU A 693 24.11 -7.34 34.16
CA LEU A 693 25.03 -6.25 33.82
C LEU A 693 25.77 -5.72 35.07
N ASN A 694 26.92 -5.08 34.85
CA ASN A 694 27.65 -4.36 35.90
C ASN A 694 26.90 -3.10 36.38
N ASP A 695 27.38 -2.41 37.41
CA ASP A 695 26.70 -1.24 37.98
C ASP A 695 26.56 -0.06 37.00
N GLY A 696 27.44 0.03 35.98
CA GLY A 696 27.39 1.03 34.92
C GLY A 696 26.45 0.66 33.76
N TYR A 697 25.95 -0.59 33.73
CA TYR A 697 25.30 -1.23 32.58
C TYR A 697 26.13 -1.28 31.29
N THR A 698 27.42 -0.95 31.34
CA THR A 698 28.34 -0.90 30.19
C THR A 698 29.12 -2.20 29.98
N GLY A 699 28.77 -3.26 30.70
CA GLY A 699 29.38 -4.58 30.60
C GLY A 699 28.63 -5.61 31.45
N LEU A 700 29.09 -6.85 31.43
CA LEU A 700 28.53 -7.93 32.23
C LEU A 700 28.97 -7.81 33.68
N SER A 701 28.17 -8.35 34.61
CA SER A 701 28.56 -8.41 36.01
C SER A 701 29.80 -9.29 36.18
N GLY A 702 30.88 -8.73 36.72
CA GLY A 702 32.16 -9.42 36.86
C GLY A 702 33.16 -9.13 35.75
N ASP A 703 32.78 -8.40 34.71
CA ASP A 703 33.76 -7.74 33.82
C ASP A 703 34.52 -6.70 34.67
N LEU A 704 35.85 -6.82 34.69
CA LEU A 704 36.77 -5.89 35.36
C LEU A 704 37.08 -4.68 34.47
#